data_AF-A0AAE1Z447-F1
#
_entry.id   AF-A0AAE1Z447-F1
#
_cell.length_a   1.000
_cell.length_b   1.000
_cell.length_c   1.000
_cell.angle_alpha   90.00
_cell.angle_beta   90.00
_cell.angle_gamma   90.00
#
_symmetry.space_group_name_H-M   'P 1'
#
loop_
_entity.id
_entity.type
_entity.pdbx_description
1 polymer ?
#
loop_
_entity_poly.entity_id
_entity_poly.type
_entity_poly.pdbx_seq_one_letter_code
_entity_poly.pdbx_strand_id
1 'polypeptide(L)'
;MLSQISASLSHPSSLTAFTFRSSLRPKFRFFSFNLHNRRSSTVVSMDGSSFPAAASVSKDLNDQTLRNNDGNGYGCGGGNNAKNIDISSQHNVKLKLEELRWDHSFVRELPGDPRTDLVPRQVFRSCYTKVSPSAEVDNPQLVAWSDSVAEILDLDPKEFERPDFPLILSGASPLVGAMPYAQCYGGHQFGMWAGQLGDGRAITLGEVLNSKSERWELQLKGAGKTPYSRFADGLAVLRSSIREFLCSEAIHSLGIPTTRALCLVTTGKFVTRDMFYEVAPSFLRFGSYQLHASRGKDHLGLVRTLADYAIRHHFPHLENLSKSDSLSFSTDEGDDSVVDLTSNKYAAWTVEVTERTASLIANWQGVGFTHGVLNTDNMSVLGLTIDYGPFGFLDAFDPSYTPNTTDLPGRRYCFANQPDIGLWNIAQFATTIAAAQLITDKEANYAMERYGTKFMDEYQAIMTKKLGLPKYNKQLIGELLKNMAVDKVDYTNFFRLLSNIKADPTIPEDELLIPLKAVLLDIGKDRKDAWASWLKSYIKELSASGISDEERKTAMNSVNPKYILRNYLCQSAIDAAEQGDFEEVRRLLKVMARPYDEQPEMEKYAGLPPAWAHRPGQRRRNLMLNAHLRYTRPQPQEKDQAIRVRISAGITSHKQAFNVDPDLSYFKHIVACGIADKSHRRGQSTSYNQETTPVRPTNLPSKPL
;
A
#
# COMPACT_ATOMS: atom_id res chain seq x y z
N MET A 1 -11.43 16.56 1.45
CA MET A 1 -10.83 17.29 2.60
C MET A 1 -9.32 17.34 2.48
N LEU A 2 -8.58 16.22 2.53
CA LEU A 2 -7.12 16.22 2.30
C LEU A 2 -6.74 16.79 0.93
N SER A 3 -7.49 16.44 -0.13
CA SER A 3 -7.36 17.03 -1.47
C SER A 3 -7.61 18.54 -1.50
N GLN A 4 -8.61 19.03 -0.75
CA GLN A 4 -8.93 20.45 -0.62
C GLN A 4 -7.82 21.20 0.13
N ILE A 5 -7.26 20.61 1.19
CA ILE A 5 -6.11 21.17 1.92
C ILE A 5 -4.92 21.25 0.96
N SER A 6 -4.61 20.17 0.23
CA SER A 6 -3.55 20.16 -0.77
C SER A 6 -3.75 21.26 -1.83
N ALA A 7 -4.97 21.39 -2.38
CA ALA A 7 -5.29 22.41 -3.38
C ALA A 7 -5.13 23.84 -2.81
N SER A 8 -5.57 24.07 -1.58
CA SER A 8 -5.45 25.37 -0.90
C SER A 8 -3.99 25.76 -0.61
N LEU A 9 -3.12 24.78 -0.37
CA LEU A 9 -1.69 25.01 -0.14
C LEU A 9 -0.92 25.23 -1.44
N SER A 10 -1.39 24.68 -2.56
CA SER A 10 -0.75 24.85 -3.87
C SER A 10 -1.00 26.21 -4.51
N HIS A 11 -2.02 26.97 -4.10
CA HIS A 11 -2.38 28.29 -4.68
C HIS A 11 -2.69 29.33 -3.59
N PRO A 12 -1.71 30.14 -3.15
CA PRO A 12 -1.91 31.14 -2.08
C PRO A 12 -2.69 32.39 -2.48
N SER A 13 -3.14 32.54 -3.74
CA SER A 13 -3.69 33.81 -4.25
C SER A 13 -4.95 33.62 -5.11
N SER A 14 -6.10 33.64 -4.43
CA SER A 14 -7.44 34.15 -4.83
C SER A 14 -8.53 33.26 -4.24
N LEU A 15 -9.14 33.74 -3.16
CA LEU A 15 -10.42 33.23 -2.67
C LEU A 15 -11.52 33.84 -3.53
N THR A 16 -11.94 33.12 -4.55
CA THR A 16 -13.29 33.25 -5.13
C THR A 16 -14.02 31.94 -4.88
N ALA A 17 -15.19 32.05 -4.24
CA ALA A 17 -16.04 30.93 -3.88
C ALA A 17 -16.39 30.10 -5.11
N PHE A 18 -15.88 28.87 -5.18
CA PHE A 18 -16.32 27.87 -6.15
C PHE A 18 -17.45 27.04 -5.51
N THR A 19 -18.67 27.34 -5.90
CA THR A 19 -19.80 26.41 -5.82
C THR A 19 -19.54 25.27 -6.81
N PHE A 20 -19.25 24.07 -6.30
CA PHE A 20 -19.19 22.87 -7.15
C PHE A 20 -20.62 22.47 -7.53
N ARG A 21 -21.00 22.74 -8.78
CA ARG A 21 -22.08 21.99 -9.45
C ARG A 21 -21.65 20.53 -9.56
N SER A 22 -22.52 19.63 -9.12
CA SER A 22 -22.42 18.19 -9.33
C SER A 22 -22.51 17.88 -10.82
N SER A 23 -21.37 17.77 -11.50
CA SER A 23 -21.31 17.16 -12.83
C SER A 23 -19.99 16.44 -13.05
N LEU A 24 -19.76 15.37 -12.31
CA LEU A 24 -18.80 14.32 -12.67
C LEU A 24 -19.47 12.96 -12.47
N ARG A 25 -20.47 12.65 -13.31
CA ARG A 25 -20.70 11.26 -13.72
C ARG A 25 -19.55 10.91 -14.67
N PRO A 26 -18.68 9.93 -14.38
CA PRO A 26 -17.74 9.44 -15.37
C PRO A 26 -18.58 8.81 -16.49
N LYS A 27 -18.57 9.41 -17.68
CA LYS A 27 -19.07 8.75 -18.89
C LYS A 27 -18.05 7.68 -19.27
N PHE A 28 -18.19 6.48 -18.71
CA PHE A 28 -17.58 5.29 -19.27
C PHE A 28 -18.21 5.05 -20.65
N ARG A 29 -17.42 5.19 -21.72
CA ARG A 29 -17.83 4.72 -23.05
C ARG A 29 -17.69 3.21 -23.08
N PHE A 30 -18.78 2.52 -22.76
CA PHE A 30 -18.98 1.14 -23.19
C PHE A 30 -19.07 1.12 -24.72
N PHE A 31 -18.20 0.35 -25.37
CA PHE A 31 -18.42 -0.02 -26.77
C PHE A 31 -19.59 -1.01 -26.80
N SER A 32 -20.80 -0.51 -27.11
CA SER A 32 -21.95 -1.34 -27.46
C SER A 32 -22.41 -1.06 -28.88
N PHE A 33 -22.68 -2.14 -29.59
CA PHE A 33 -23.13 -2.22 -30.97
C PHE A 33 -24.45 -1.45 -31.20
N ASN A 34 -24.56 -0.85 -32.39
CA ASN A 34 -25.71 -0.08 -32.88
C ASN A 34 -27.03 -0.83 -32.78
N LEU A 35 -28.04 -0.22 -32.15
CA LEU A 35 -29.44 -0.31 -32.58
C LEU A 35 -30.15 1.02 -32.27
N HIS A 36 -30.83 1.56 -33.29
CA HIS A 36 -31.55 2.84 -33.26
C HIS A 36 -32.82 2.76 -32.40
N ASN A 37 -33.10 3.76 -31.54
CA ASN A 37 -34.29 4.61 -31.71
C ASN A 37 -34.34 5.87 -30.82
N ARG A 38 -35.19 6.80 -31.28
CA ARG A 38 -35.33 8.24 -31.02
C ARG A 38 -36.02 8.68 -29.71
N ARG A 39 -35.76 9.97 -29.39
CA ARG A 39 -36.58 10.98 -28.62
C ARG A 39 -36.55 10.86 -27.08
N SER A 40 -36.65 11.90 -26.26
CA SER A 40 -36.74 13.37 -26.41
C SER A 40 -36.34 13.98 -25.05
N SER A 41 -35.68 15.13 -25.08
CA SER A 41 -35.27 15.93 -23.92
C SER A 41 -36.42 16.75 -23.33
N THR A 42 -36.50 16.83 -21.99
CA THR A 42 -37.13 17.96 -21.30
C THR A 42 -36.39 18.21 -19.99
N VAL A 43 -35.90 19.43 -19.82
CA VAL A 43 -35.22 19.96 -18.63
C VAL A 43 -36.27 20.73 -17.81
N VAL A 44 -36.34 20.47 -16.51
CA VAL A 44 -36.97 21.38 -15.53
C VAL A 44 -36.09 21.42 -14.28
N SER A 45 -35.61 22.62 -13.94
CA SER A 45 -34.95 22.98 -12.68
C SER A 45 -35.97 23.20 -11.58
N MET A 46 -35.66 22.84 -10.33
CA MET A 46 -36.23 23.49 -9.14
C MET A 46 -35.22 23.50 -7.99
N ASP A 47 -35.00 24.70 -7.45
CA ASP A 47 -34.26 25.00 -6.22
C ASP A 47 -35.10 24.73 -4.97
N GLY A 48 -34.41 24.29 -3.91
CA GLY A 48 -34.60 24.75 -2.53
C GLY A 48 -35.81 24.26 -1.72
N SER A 49 -35.55 23.53 -0.63
CA SER A 49 -35.87 23.98 0.75
C SER A 49 -35.58 22.90 1.79
N SER A 50 -35.30 23.41 2.99
CA SER A 50 -34.81 22.79 4.22
C SER A 50 -35.89 22.13 5.09
N PHE A 51 -35.39 21.38 6.11
CA PHE A 51 -36.00 20.91 7.38
C PHE A 51 -36.41 19.43 7.48
N PRO A 52 -36.48 18.82 8.69
CA PRO A 52 -35.66 19.00 9.91
C PRO A 52 -35.13 17.66 10.49
N ALA A 53 -34.32 17.78 11.55
CA ALA A 53 -33.80 16.71 12.39
C ALA A 53 -34.88 15.78 12.96
N ALA A 54 -34.59 14.48 12.99
CA ALA A 54 -35.33 13.49 13.79
C ALA A 54 -34.38 12.87 14.82
N ALA A 55 -34.81 12.94 16.08
CA ALA A 55 -34.12 12.43 17.24
C ALA A 55 -34.25 10.90 17.37
N SER A 56 -33.23 10.36 18.02
CA SER A 56 -33.08 9.04 18.65
C SER A 56 -34.35 8.23 18.96
N VAL A 57 -34.31 6.94 18.59
CA VAL A 57 -34.90 5.86 19.38
C VAL A 57 -33.80 4.83 19.64
N SER A 58 -33.23 4.92 20.84
CA SER A 58 -32.40 3.90 21.48
C SER A 58 -33.32 2.82 22.07
N LYS A 59 -33.06 1.54 21.78
CA LYS A 59 -33.49 0.42 22.60
C LYS A 59 -32.48 -0.72 22.53
N ASP A 60 -31.74 -0.84 23.64
CA ASP A 60 -31.43 -2.06 24.39
C ASP A 60 -31.12 -3.34 23.62
N LEU A 61 -29.86 -3.77 23.72
CA LEU A 61 -29.49 -5.17 23.93
C LEU A 61 -28.17 -5.20 24.73
N ASN A 62 -28.33 -5.23 26.05
CA ASN A 62 -27.26 -5.52 27.00
C ASN A 62 -26.93 -7.02 26.97
N ASP A 63 -25.65 -7.30 26.78
CA ASP A 63 -24.78 -8.04 27.71
C ASP A 63 -25.45 -9.12 28.58
N GLN A 64 -25.16 -10.39 28.28
CA GLN A 64 -25.26 -11.47 29.26
C GLN A 64 -23.93 -12.22 29.36
N THR A 65 -23.15 -11.75 30.32
CA THR A 65 -22.08 -12.47 30.99
C THR A 65 -22.68 -13.56 31.89
N LEU A 66 -22.29 -14.82 31.69
CA LEU A 66 -22.64 -15.93 32.57
C LEU A 66 -21.59 -16.04 33.69
N ARG A 67 -22.02 -15.76 34.93
CA ARG A 67 -21.30 -16.09 36.17
C ARG A 67 -21.93 -17.32 36.83
N ASN A 68 -21.04 -18.17 37.32
CA ASN A 68 -21.26 -19.35 38.15
C ASN A 68 -22.15 -19.07 39.38
N ASN A 69 -22.89 -20.09 39.80
CA ASN A 69 -23.22 -20.31 41.21
C ASN A 69 -23.40 -21.82 41.51
N ASP A 70 -22.73 -22.25 42.56
CA ASP A 70 -22.79 -23.58 43.17
C ASP A 70 -24.12 -23.83 43.92
N GLY A 71 -24.54 -25.10 44.00
CA GLY A 71 -25.68 -25.52 44.85
C GLY A 71 -26.13 -26.97 44.69
N ASN A 72 -25.54 -27.85 45.52
CA ASN A 72 -25.86 -29.26 45.85
C ASN A 72 -27.27 -29.85 45.58
N GLY A 73 -27.29 -31.12 45.13
CA GLY A 73 -28.02 -32.17 45.87
C GLY A 73 -28.83 -33.22 45.07
N TYR A 74 -28.46 -34.49 45.27
CA TYR A 74 -29.16 -35.77 45.04
C TYR A 74 -29.02 -36.47 43.68
N GLY A 75 -28.43 -37.67 43.74
CA GLY A 75 -28.12 -38.53 42.60
C GLY A 75 -29.10 -39.67 42.36
N CYS A 76 -28.83 -40.41 41.27
CA CYS A 76 -29.05 -41.85 41.11
C CYS A 76 -28.26 -42.32 39.88
N GLY A 77 -27.65 -43.49 39.99
CA GLY A 77 -26.60 -43.98 39.11
C GLY A 77 -27.04 -44.59 37.78
N GLY A 78 -26.05 -44.90 36.96
CA GLY A 78 -26.17 -45.62 35.70
C GLY A 78 -24.91 -45.44 34.86
N GLY A 79 -23.94 -46.33 35.04
CA GLY A 79 -22.68 -46.27 34.31
C GLY A 79 -22.84 -46.51 32.82
N ASN A 80 -22.04 -45.81 32.02
CA ASN A 80 -21.57 -46.30 30.72
C ASN A 80 -20.22 -45.65 30.39
N ASN A 81 -19.22 -46.51 30.20
CA ASN A 81 -17.87 -46.18 29.77
C ASN A 81 -17.88 -45.50 28.39
N ALA A 82 -17.56 -44.21 28.36
CA ALA A 82 -17.05 -43.55 27.17
C ALA A 82 -15.74 -42.86 27.57
N LYS A 83 -14.64 -43.28 26.95
CA LYS A 83 -13.33 -42.65 27.10
C LYS A 83 -13.44 -41.19 26.65
N ASN A 84 -13.53 -40.27 27.60
CA ASN A 84 -13.24 -38.86 27.37
C ASN A 84 -11.76 -38.76 27.00
N ILE A 85 -11.51 -38.56 25.71
CA ILE A 85 -10.24 -38.01 25.25
C ILE A 85 -10.24 -36.56 25.73
N ASP A 86 -9.37 -36.28 26.69
CA ASP A 86 -9.13 -34.96 27.23
C ASP A 86 -8.47 -34.10 26.12
N ILE A 87 -9.25 -33.23 25.47
CA ILE A 87 -8.78 -32.30 24.42
C ILE A 87 -8.20 -31.02 25.06
N SER A 88 -7.84 -31.04 26.34
CA SER A 88 -7.35 -29.84 27.04
C SER A 88 -5.83 -29.73 27.19
N SER A 89 -5.05 -30.58 26.51
CA SER A 89 -3.58 -30.50 26.53
C SER A 89 -2.94 -30.73 25.16
N GLN A 90 -3.31 -29.95 24.14
CA GLN A 90 -2.44 -29.79 22.97
C GLN A 90 -1.30 -28.84 23.36
N HIS A 91 -0.18 -29.41 23.81
CA HIS A 91 1.09 -28.70 23.78
C HIS A 91 1.28 -28.09 22.38
N ASN A 92 1.58 -26.79 22.29
CA ASN A 92 2.00 -26.14 21.05
C ASN A 92 3.21 -26.90 20.49
N VAL A 93 2.97 -27.83 19.57
CA VAL A 93 4.03 -28.60 18.94
C VAL A 93 4.82 -27.64 18.07
N LYS A 94 6.02 -27.27 18.54
CA LYS A 94 6.96 -26.51 17.75
C LYS A 94 7.60 -27.43 16.71
N LEU A 95 7.46 -27.07 15.44
CA LEU A 95 7.89 -27.84 14.28
C LEU A 95 9.32 -27.46 13.91
N LYS A 96 10.07 -28.44 13.41
CA LYS A 96 11.29 -28.17 12.62
C LYS A 96 10.93 -27.79 11.18
N LEU A 97 11.88 -27.21 10.44
CA LEU A 97 11.68 -26.88 9.03
C LEU A 97 11.22 -28.08 8.18
N GLU A 98 11.76 -29.27 8.46
CA GLU A 98 11.44 -30.49 7.71
C GLU A 98 10.06 -31.07 8.06
N GLU A 99 9.43 -30.57 9.13
CA GLU A 99 8.13 -31.03 9.65
C GLU A 99 6.97 -30.09 9.25
N LEU A 100 7.26 -29.03 8.48
CA LEU A 100 6.25 -28.12 7.95
C LEU A 100 5.20 -28.89 7.13
N ARG A 101 3.93 -28.60 7.42
CA ARG A 101 2.79 -29.28 6.81
C ARG A 101 2.42 -28.62 5.49
N TRP A 102 3.01 -29.10 4.41
CA TRP A 102 2.72 -28.61 3.07
C TRP A 102 1.35 -29.04 2.54
N ASP A 103 0.62 -28.10 1.95
CA ASP A 103 -0.63 -28.40 1.22
C ASP A 103 -0.49 -28.15 -0.29
N HIS A 104 0.02 -26.99 -0.71
CA HIS A 104 0.20 -26.62 -2.13
C HIS A 104 -1.10 -26.61 -2.98
N SER A 105 -2.24 -26.19 -2.43
CA SER A 105 -3.50 -26.02 -3.17
C SER A 105 -3.37 -25.17 -4.43
N PHE A 106 -2.57 -24.10 -4.41
CA PHE A 106 -2.40 -23.18 -5.54
C PHE A 106 -1.88 -23.93 -6.77
N VAL A 107 -0.88 -24.80 -6.56
CA VAL A 107 -0.27 -25.59 -7.64
C VAL A 107 -1.17 -26.75 -8.07
N ARG A 108 -1.87 -27.39 -7.12
CA ARG A 108 -2.75 -28.53 -7.42
C ARG A 108 -4.02 -28.13 -8.18
N GLU A 109 -4.62 -26.99 -7.83
CA GLU A 109 -5.95 -26.61 -8.29
C GLU A 109 -5.94 -25.60 -9.44
N LEU A 110 -4.89 -24.80 -9.58
CA LEU A 110 -4.80 -23.79 -10.64
C LEU A 110 -3.98 -24.27 -11.85
N PRO A 111 -4.30 -23.81 -13.08
CA PRO A 111 -3.54 -24.17 -14.26
C PRO A 111 -2.10 -23.65 -14.22
N GLY A 112 -1.14 -24.58 -14.23
CA GLY A 112 0.29 -24.28 -14.31
C GLY A 112 0.80 -24.17 -15.75
N ASP A 113 1.92 -23.48 -15.94
CA ASP A 113 2.66 -23.49 -17.20
C ASP A 113 3.30 -24.87 -17.41
N PRO A 114 3.14 -25.53 -18.58
CA PRO A 114 3.82 -26.78 -18.86
C PRO A 114 5.34 -26.63 -18.96
N ARG A 115 5.85 -25.42 -19.18
CA ARG A 115 7.29 -25.13 -19.23
C ARG A 115 7.82 -24.76 -17.85
N THR A 116 9.07 -25.13 -17.60
CA THR A 116 9.80 -24.86 -16.34
C THR A 116 11.12 -24.12 -16.56
N ASP A 117 11.45 -23.74 -17.80
CA ASP A 117 12.65 -22.97 -18.11
C ASP A 117 12.54 -21.53 -17.58
N LEU A 118 13.69 -20.91 -17.31
CA LEU A 118 13.79 -19.57 -16.73
C LEU A 118 13.81 -18.45 -17.78
N VAL A 119 13.52 -18.75 -19.05
CA VAL A 119 13.61 -17.76 -20.13
C VAL A 119 12.47 -16.76 -20.01
N PRO A 120 12.76 -15.44 -19.91
CA PRO A 120 11.71 -14.42 -19.85
C PRO A 120 10.78 -14.49 -21.07
N ARG A 121 9.47 -14.60 -20.84
CA ARG A 121 8.48 -14.77 -21.92
C ARG A 121 7.05 -14.47 -21.48
N GLN A 122 6.16 -14.35 -22.46
CA GLN A 122 4.72 -14.39 -22.19
C GLN A 122 4.29 -15.82 -21.82
N VAL A 123 3.52 -15.93 -20.74
CA VAL A 123 2.95 -17.15 -20.19
C VAL A 123 1.44 -17.06 -20.39
N PHE A 124 0.88 -17.88 -21.28
CA PHE A 124 -0.55 -17.89 -21.59
C PHE A 124 -1.24 -19.07 -20.93
N ARG A 125 -2.52 -18.90 -20.58
CA ARG A 125 -3.41 -19.94 -20.06
C ARG A 125 -2.97 -20.60 -18.74
N SER A 126 -2.08 -19.95 -18.00
CA SER A 126 -1.55 -20.44 -16.73
C SER A 126 -1.47 -19.32 -15.69
N CYS A 127 -1.68 -19.68 -14.43
CA CYS A 127 -1.63 -18.80 -13.26
C CYS A 127 -0.25 -18.76 -12.60
N TYR A 128 0.63 -19.73 -12.89
CA TYR A 128 1.99 -19.78 -12.39
C TYR A 128 2.92 -20.59 -13.31
N THR A 129 4.23 -20.49 -13.10
CA THR A 129 5.25 -21.39 -13.65
C THR A 129 6.00 -22.06 -12.50
N LYS A 130 6.22 -23.38 -12.54
CA LYS A 130 7.10 -24.05 -11.57
C LYS A 130 8.54 -23.60 -11.82
N VAL A 131 9.18 -23.04 -10.80
CA VAL A 131 10.56 -22.52 -10.87
C VAL A 131 11.24 -22.73 -9.53
N SER A 132 12.45 -23.27 -9.54
CA SER A 132 13.26 -23.41 -8.33
C SER A 132 14.14 -22.17 -8.11
N PRO A 133 14.48 -21.83 -6.86
CA PRO A 133 15.54 -20.87 -6.57
C PRO A 133 16.82 -21.18 -7.35
N SER A 134 17.44 -20.14 -7.90
CA SER A 134 18.62 -20.23 -8.76
C SER A 134 19.68 -19.16 -8.45
N ALA A 135 19.45 -18.32 -7.44
CA ALA A 135 20.43 -17.34 -7.00
C ALA A 135 21.71 -18.04 -6.51
N GLU A 136 22.86 -17.53 -6.93
CA GLU A 136 24.15 -17.99 -6.43
C GLU A 136 24.40 -17.37 -5.04
N VAL A 137 24.83 -18.21 -4.10
CA VAL A 137 25.02 -17.87 -2.69
C VAL A 137 26.41 -18.35 -2.26
N ASP A 138 27.17 -17.48 -1.57
CA ASP A 138 28.56 -17.78 -1.18
C ASP A 138 28.67 -18.02 0.33
N ASN A 139 28.21 -17.07 1.15
CA ASN A 139 28.31 -17.13 2.62
C ASN A 139 27.08 -16.48 3.24
N PRO A 140 25.92 -17.18 3.24
CA PRO A 140 24.68 -16.58 3.69
C PRO A 140 24.65 -16.42 5.21
N GLN A 141 24.14 -15.28 5.67
CA GLN A 141 24.03 -14.99 7.11
C GLN A 141 22.63 -14.52 7.47
N LEU A 142 22.12 -14.98 8.61
CA LEU A 142 20.85 -14.50 9.14
C LEU A 142 21.00 -13.06 9.68
N VAL A 143 20.27 -12.11 9.10
CA VAL A 143 20.23 -10.72 9.55
C VAL A 143 19.28 -10.61 10.75
N ALA A 144 18.03 -11.02 10.57
CA ALA A 144 16.97 -11.00 11.59
C ALA A 144 15.84 -11.97 11.23
N TRP A 145 15.01 -12.30 12.22
CA TRP A 145 13.75 -13.05 12.05
C TRP A 145 12.65 -12.43 12.91
N SER A 146 11.39 -12.72 12.59
CA SER A 146 10.23 -12.35 13.40
C SER A 146 9.71 -13.53 14.19
N ASP A 147 9.79 -13.45 15.52
CA ASP A 147 9.23 -14.47 16.43
C ASP A 147 7.74 -14.66 16.23
N SER A 148 7.00 -13.57 15.96
CA SER A 148 5.55 -13.64 15.76
C SER A 148 5.17 -14.39 14.48
N VAL A 149 5.98 -14.31 13.43
CA VAL A 149 5.75 -15.08 12.19
C VAL A 149 6.20 -16.53 12.35
N ALA A 150 7.29 -16.78 13.07
CA ALA A 150 7.67 -18.13 13.44
C ALA A 150 6.54 -18.83 14.22
N GLU A 151 5.88 -18.12 15.14
CA GLU A 151 4.73 -18.64 15.87
C GLU A 151 3.52 -18.95 14.97
N ILE A 152 3.22 -18.09 13.99
CA ILE A 152 2.16 -18.33 12.99
C ILE A 152 2.38 -19.64 12.23
N LEU A 153 3.65 -19.96 11.93
CA LEU A 153 4.06 -21.16 11.20
C LEU A 153 4.32 -22.37 12.11
N ASP A 154 4.04 -22.25 13.41
CA ASP A 154 4.39 -23.20 14.45
C ASP A 154 5.88 -23.59 14.51
N LEU A 155 6.77 -22.77 13.94
CA LEU A 155 8.20 -23.07 13.83
C LEU A 155 8.90 -22.90 15.20
N ASP A 156 9.79 -23.82 15.56
CA ASP A 156 10.64 -23.69 16.74
C ASP A 156 11.65 -22.54 16.55
N PRO A 157 11.71 -21.53 17.45
CA PRO A 157 12.72 -20.48 17.39
C PRO A 157 14.17 -20.99 17.34
N LYS A 158 14.45 -22.20 17.83
CA LYS A 158 15.78 -22.82 17.74
C LYS A 158 16.21 -23.13 16.31
N GLU A 159 15.27 -23.22 15.36
CA GLU A 159 15.60 -23.46 13.95
C GLU A 159 16.43 -22.31 13.36
N PHE A 160 16.21 -21.07 13.80
CA PHE A 160 16.96 -19.90 13.33
C PHE A 160 18.42 -19.87 13.81
N GLU A 161 18.77 -20.69 14.80
CA GLU A 161 20.13 -20.82 15.32
C GLU A 161 20.93 -21.93 14.59
N ARG A 162 20.28 -22.72 13.73
CA ARG A 162 20.95 -23.81 13.03
C ARG A 162 21.99 -23.29 12.03
N PRO A 163 23.18 -23.91 11.93
CA PRO A 163 24.20 -23.49 10.97
C PRO A 163 23.77 -23.57 9.50
N ASP A 164 22.87 -24.50 9.16
CA ASP A 164 22.37 -24.73 7.80
C ASP A 164 21.14 -23.86 7.46
N PHE A 165 20.53 -23.18 8.43
CA PHE A 165 19.33 -22.34 8.21
C PHE A 165 19.58 -21.27 7.14
N PRO A 166 20.65 -20.47 7.18
CA PRO A 166 20.90 -19.48 6.13
C PRO A 166 21.07 -20.10 4.73
N LEU A 167 21.54 -21.35 4.61
CA LEU A 167 21.69 -22.02 3.31
C LEU A 167 20.33 -22.43 2.73
N ILE A 168 19.43 -22.95 3.56
CA ILE A 168 18.07 -23.30 3.15
C ILE A 168 17.31 -22.04 2.79
N LEU A 169 17.39 -21.02 3.65
CA LEU A 169 16.60 -19.81 3.51
C LEU A 169 17.21 -18.86 2.43
N SER A 170 18.48 -18.96 2.08
CA SER A 170 18.98 -18.26 0.89
C SER A 170 18.54 -18.90 -0.44
N GLY A 171 17.87 -20.05 -0.39
CA GLY A 171 17.54 -20.86 -1.57
C GLY A 171 18.71 -21.67 -2.12
N ALA A 172 19.87 -21.68 -1.44
CA ALA A 172 21.05 -22.46 -1.82
C ALA A 172 20.87 -23.95 -1.57
N SER A 173 20.03 -24.31 -0.61
CA SER A 173 19.62 -25.69 -0.32
C SER A 173 18.10 -25.83 -0.42
N PRO A 174 17.60 -26.94 -0.98
CA PRO A 174 16.16 -27.15 -1.10
C PRO A 174 15.53 -27.35 0.28
N LEU A 175 14.36 -26.75 0.48
CA LEU A 175 13.52 -27.01 1.65
C LEU A 175 12.68 -28.27 1.39
N VAL A 176 12.75 -29.24 2.31
CA VAL A 176 12.07 -30.53 2.16
C VAL A 176 10.56 -30.32 2.05
N GLY A 177 9.95 -30.95 1.02
CA GLY A 177 8.51 -30.89 0.76
C GLY A 177 8.02 -29.63 0.03
N ALA A 178 8.87 -28.63 -0.18
CA ALA A 178 8.53 -27.43 -0.95
C ALA A 178 8.21 -27.78 -2.42
N MET A 179 7.30 -27.04 -3.04
CA MET A 179 6.97 -27.11 -4.46
C MET A 179 7.05 -25.72 -5.10
N PRO A 180 8.27 -25.26 -5.44
CA PRO A 180 8.49 -23.87 -5.83
C PRO A 180 7.80 -23.43 -7.13
N TYR A 181 7.20 -22.25 -7.12
CA TYR A 181 6.55 -21.61 -8.27
C TYR A 181 6.66 -20.08 -8.25
N ALA A 182 6.42 -19.46 -9.41
CA ALA A 182 6.31 -18.03 -9.58
C ALA A 182 4.95 -17.70 -10.19
N GLN A 183 4.21 -16.76 -9.62
CA GLN A 183 2.87 -16.39 -10.07
C GLN A 183 2.90 -15.54 -11.34
N CYS A 184 1.90 -15.75 -12.20
CA CYS A 184 1.67 -15.01 -13.43
C CYS A 184 0.56 -13.98 -13.21
N TYR A 185 0.89 -12.70 -13.34
CA TYR A 185 -0.10 -11.61 -13.24
C TYR A 185 0.27 -10.44 -14.15
N GLY A 186 -0.64 -9.50 -14.31
CA GLY A 186 -0.46 -8.26 -15.05
C GLY A 186 -0.80 -7.07 -14.15
N GLY A 187 -0.92 -5.87 -14.71
CA GLY A 187 -1.32 -4.73 -13.89
C GLY A 187 -1.31 -3.41 -14.63
N HIS A 188 -1.99 -2.43 -14.05
CA HIS A 188 -1.92 -1.04 -14.44
C HIS A 188 -0.86 -0.34 -13.61
N GLN A 189 0.25 0.03 -14.24
CA GLN A 189 1.32 0.78 -13.61
C GLN A 189 1.13 2.26 -13.90
N PHE A 190 1.04 3.09 -12.84
CA PHE A 190 0.77 4.53 -12.96
C PHE A 190 -0.50 4.86 -13.80
N GLY A 191 -1.50 3.98 -13.76
CA GLY A 191 -2.76 4.13 -14.49
C GLY A 191 -2.74 3.58 -15.93
N MET A 192 -1.59 3.09 -16.42
CA MET A 192 -1.45 2.54 -17.77
C MET A 192 -1.30 1.02 -17.72
N TRP A 193 -1.98 0.29 -18.60
CA TRP A 193 -1.84 -1.16 -18.70
C TRP A 193 -0.40 -1.54 -19.09
N ALA A 194 0.27 -2.31 -18.23
CA ALA A 194 1.67 -2.70 -18.40
C ALA A 194 1.85 -4.08 -19.04
N GLY A 195 0.76 -4.76 -19.43
CA GLY A 195 0.81 -6.12 -19.95
C GLY A 195 1.12 -7.15 -18.86
N GLN A 196 1.79 -8.24 -19.25
CA GLN A 196 2.22 -9.26 -18.31
C GLN A 196 3.40 -8.78 -17.47
N LEU A 197 3.24 -8.97 -16.16
CA LEU A 197 4.24 -8.79 -15.11
C LEU A 197 4.56 -10.20 -14.57
N GLY A 198 4.18 -10.49 -13.33
CA GLY A 198 4.44 -11.75 -12.63
C GLY A 198 5.55 -11.61 -11.59
N ASP A 199 5.77 -12.69 -10.85
CA ASP A 199 6.81 -12.80 -9.84
C ASP A 199 8.20 -12.81 -10.51
N GLY A 200 8.70 -11.63 -10.88
CA GLY A 200 9.94 -11.47 -11.64
C GLY A 200 11.22 -11.60 -10.82
N ARG A 201 11.11 -11.58 -9.49
CA ARG A 201 12.22 -11.75 -8.54
C ARG A 201 11.77 -12.47 -7.27
N ALA A 202 10.62 -13.12 -7.32
CA ALA A 202 10.02 -13.80 -6.20
C ALA A 202 9.72 -15.24 -6.61
N ILE A 203 9.89 -16.18 -5.67
CA ILE A 203 9.57 -17.58 -5.87
C ILE A 203 8.84 -18.03 -4.61
N THR A 204 7.57 -18.41 -4.74
CA THR A 204 6.83 -19.05 -3.66
C THR A 204 7.31 -20.48 -3.53
N LEU A 205 7.81 -20.86 -2.35
CA LEU A 205 8.28 -22.22 -2.06
C LEU A 205 7.10 -23.20 -1.89
N GLY A 206 5.94 -22.69 -1.52
CA GLY A 206 4.71 -23.48 -1.38
C GLY A 206 3.77 -22.88 -0.34
N GLU A 207 2.73 -23.65 -0.02
CA GLU A 207 1.74 -23.31 1.00
C GLU A 207 1.83 -24.28 2.16
N VAL A 208 1.91 -23.74 3.37
CA VAL A 208 1.89 -24.51 4.61
C VAL A 208 0.58 -24.30 5.37
N LEU A 209 0.14 -25.34 6.09
CA LEU A 209 -0.96 -25.26 7.03
C LEU A 209 -0.41 -25.26 8.45
N ASN A 210 -0.79 -24.26 9.24
CA ASN A 210 -0.46 -24.23 10.65
C ASN A 210 -1.40 -25.15 11.47
N SER A 211 -1.15 -25.22 12.77
CA SER A 211 -1.91 -25.99 13.77
C SER A 211 -3.38 -25.58 13.85
N LYS A 212 -3.70 -24.34 13.49
CA LYS A 212 -5.07 -23.80 13.38
C LYS A 212 -5.73 -24.09 12.03
N SER A 213 -5.08 -24.85 11.16
CA SER A 213 -5.51 -25.10 9.77
C SER A 213 -5.62 -23.83 8.92
N GLU A 214 -4.89 -22.78 9.29
CA GLU A 214 -4.75 -21.58 8.48
C GLU A 214 -3.63 -21.80 7.45
N ARG A 215 -3.87 -21.33 6.23
CA ARG A 215 -2.95 -21.47 5.11
C ARG A 215 -2.05 -20.25 5.00
N TRP A 216 -0.76 -20.51 4.74
CA TRP A 216 0.25 -19.48 4.54
C TRP A 216 1.15 -19.82 3.36
N GLU A 217 1.22 -18.94 2.37
CA GLU A 217 2.20 -18.98 1.27
C GLU A 217 3.57 -18.52 1.80
N LEU A 218 4.63 -19.29 1.54
CA LEU A 218 6.02 -18.94 1.86
C LEU A 218 6.74 -18.46 0.61
N GLN A 219 7.00 -17.16 0.49
CA GLN A 219 7.63 -16.55 -0.69
C GLN A 219 9.05 -16.07 -0.41
N LEU A 220 9.99 -16.50 -1.26
CA LEU A 220 11.36 -16.04 -1.24
C LEU A 220 11.57 -14.94 -2.28
N LYS A 221 11.84 -13.72 -1.82
CA LYS A 221 12.21 -12.58 -2.66
C LYS A 221 13.72 -12.51 -2.85
N GLY A 222 14.13 -12.33 -4.09
CA GLY A 222 15.52 -12.31 -4.55
C GLY A 222 16.04 -13.67 -5.05
N ALA A 223 15.21 -14.71 -5.06
CA ALA A 223 15.61 -16.11 -5.25
C ALA A 223 16.20 -16.47 -6.64
N GLY A 224 16.34 -15.50 -7.54
CA GLY A 224 16.85 -15.68 -8.90
C GLY A 224 15.81 -15.38 -9.98
N LYS A 225 16.17 -15.70 -11.23
CA LYS A 225 15.33 -15.39 -12.39
C LYS A 225 14.14 -16.32 -12.50
N THR A 226 13.08 -15.79 -13.11
CA THR A 226 11.85 -16.49 -13.48
C THR A 226 11.47 -16.09 -14.91
N PRO A 227 10.51 -16.77 -15.56
CA PRO A 227 9.92 -16.32 -16.83
C PRO A 227 9.34 -14.90 -16.80
N TYR A 228 9.16 -14.33 -15.62
CA TYR A 228 8.56 -13.02 -15.38
C TYR A 228 9.60 -11.92 -15.09
N SER A 229 10.89 -12.26 -15.01
CA SER A 229 11.97 -11.30 -14.69
C SER A 229 12.13 -10.20 -15.74
N ARG A 230 11.56 -10.35 -16.94
CA ARG A 230 11.73 -9.43 -18.08
C ARG A 230 13.22 -9.19 -18.34
N PHE A 231 13.73 -8.00 -18.02
CA PHE A 231 15.13 -7.62 -18.20
C PHE A 231 15.94 -7.62 -16.89
N ALA A 232 15.31 -7.91 -15.75
CA ALA A 232 15.92 -7.90 -14.43
C ALA A 232 16.72 -9.18 -14.15
N ASP A 233 17.60 -9.11 -13.16
CA ASP A 233 18.45 -10.23 -12.72
C ASP A 233 17.74 -11.19 -11.76
N GLY A 234 16.57 -10.85 -11.25
CA GLY A 234 15.78 -11.68 -10.33
C GLY A 234 16.26 -11.63 -8.88
N LEU A 235 17.19 -10.72 -8.56
CA LEU A 235 17.79 -10.60 -7.22
C LEU A 235 17.18 -9.42 -6.44
N ALA A 236 17.38 -9.43 -5.12
CA ALA A 236 17.03 -8.34 -4.22
C ALA A 236 18.28 -7.82 -3.51
N VAL A 237 18.27 -6.54 -3.12
CA VAL A 237 19.40 -5.87 -2.46
C VAL A 237 19.12 -5.63 -0.97
N LEU A 238 20.17 -5.62 -0.13
CA LEU A 238 20.04 -5.52 1.34
C LEU A 238 19.10 -4.42 1.79
N ARG A 239 19.30 -3.25 1.18
CA ARG A 239 18.53 -2.05 1.47
C ARG A 239 17.03 -2.24 1.28
N SER A 240 16.61 -2.85 0.17
CA SER A 240 15.18 -3.09 -0.08
C SER A 240 14.65 -4.14 0.87
N SER A 241 15.42 -5.21 1.09
CA SER A 241 15.00 -6.34 1.92
C SER A 241 14.87 -5.97 3.40
N ILE A 242 15.78 -5.16 3.95
CA ILE A 242 15.66 -4.61 5.32
C ILE A 242 14.40 -3.74 5.45
N ARG A 243 14.16 -2.85 4.48
CA ARG A 243 13.01 -1.94 4.53
C ARG A 243 11.70 -2.71 4.49
N GLU A 244 11.59 -3.69 3.60
CA GLU A 244 10.42 -4.55 3.46
C GLU A 244 10.22 -5.41 4.71
N PHE A 245 11.26 -6.06 5.22
CA PHE A 245 11.23 -6.84 6.47
C PHE A 245 10.71 -6.00 7.64
N LEU A 246 11.32 -4.85 7.91
CA LEU A 246 10.94 -4.00 9.04
C LEU A 246 9.54 -3.40 8.86
N CYS A 247 9.17 -3.01 7.64
CA CYS A 247 7.89 -2.35 7.40
C CYS A 247 6.70 -3.31 7.47
N SER A 248 6.89 -4.55 7.01
CA SER A 248 5.88 -5.61 7.14
C SER A 248 5.50 -5.78 8.61
N GLU A 249 6.48 -5.94 9.49
CA GLU A 249 6.22 -6.16 10.92
C GLU A 249 5.78 -4.91 11.66
N ALA A 250 6.24 -3.72 11.24
CA ALA A 250 5.78 -2.46 11.79
C ALA A 250 4.29 -2.20 11.46
N ILE A 251 3.87 -2.42 10.20
CA ILE A 251 2.48 -2.27 9.78
C ILE A 251 1.58 -3.29 10.49
N HIS A 252 2.05 -4.54 10.66
CA HIS A 252 1.34 -5.54 11.45
C HIS A 252 1.15 -5.09 12.90
N SER A 253 2.20 -4.59 13.54
CA SER A 253 2.16 -4.16 14.95
C SER A 253 1.34 -2.88 15.17
N LEU A 254 1.07 -2.12 14.10
CA LEU A 254 0.10 -1.02 14.07
C LEU A 254 -1.36 -1.51 13.90
N GLY A 255 -1.58 -2.83 13.86
CA GLY A 255 -2.91 -3.42 13.67
C GLY A 255 -3.44 -3.33 12.24
N ILE A 256 -2.59 -3.05 11.25
CA ILE A 256 -2.98 -2.87 9.85
C ILE A 256 -2.71 -4.18 9.09
N PRO A 257 -3.68 -4.70 8.30
CA PRO A 257 -3.49 -5.91 7.51
C PRO A 257 -2.31 -5.79 6.53
N THR A 258 -1.45 -6.80 6.53
CA THR A 258 -0.23 -6.81 5.72
C THR A 258 0.32 -8.21 5.50
N THR A 259 1.12 -8.36 4.45
CA THR A 259 2.08 -9.46 4.35
C THR A 259 3.11 -9.41 5.47
N ARG A 260 3.61 -10.57 5.86
CA ARG A 260 4.45 -10.77 7.04
C ARG A 260 5.86 -11.15 6.64
N ALA A 261 6.82 -10.86 7.51
CA ALA A 261 8.24 -11.07 7.27
C ALA A 261 8.80 -12.15 8.20
N LEU A 262 9.08 -13.36 7.70
CA LEU A 262 9.63 -14.43 8.55
C LEU A 262 11.09 -14.15 8.90
N CYS A 263 11.94 -13.98 7.90
CA CYS A 263 13.36 -13.75 8.10
C CYS A 263 14.03 -13.04 6.92
N LEU A 264 15.22 -12.50 7.18
CA LEU A 264 16.09 -11.85 6.23
C LEU A 264 17.47 -12.51 6.27
N VAL A 265 17.94 -13.00 5.13
CA VAL A 265 19.20 -13.73 5.00
C VAL A 265 20.05 -13.10 3.90
N THR A 266 21.34 -12.89 4.17
CA THR A 266 22.27 -12.38 3.17
C THR A 266 22.74 -13.46 2.20
N THR A 267 23.28 -13.08 1.04
CA THR A 267 23.89 -14.07 0.11
C THR A 267 25.41 -14.18 0.24
N GLY A 268 26.06 -13.21 0.90
CA GLY A 268 27.51 -13.12 1.01
C GLY A 268 28.24 -12.54 -0.23
N LYS A 269 27.53 -12.18 -1.30
CA LYS A 269 28.13 -11.59 -2.51
C LYS A 269 28.44 -10.09 -2.35
N PHE A 270 29.57 -9.64 -2.89
CA PHE A 270 30.09 -8.26 -2.77
C PHE A 270 29.19 -7.16 -3.36
N VAL A 271 28.25 -7.50 -4.24
CA VAL A 271 27.13 -6.61 -4.57
C VAL A 271 26.07 -6.89 -3.51
N THR A 272 25.84 -5.95 -2.58
CA THR A 272 24.90 -6.07 -1.45
C THR A 272 23.55 -6.65 -1.89
N ARG A 273 23.40 -7.97 -1.76
CA ARG A 273 22.29 -8.79 -2.28
C ARG A 273 21.82 -9.77 -1.22
N ASP A 274 20.51 -9.85 -1.04
CA ASP A 274 19.92 -10.54 0.12
C ASP A 274 18.55 -11.10 -0.21
N MET A 275 18.22 -12.17 0.50
CA MET A 275 16.99 -12.94 0.37
C MET A 275 16.05 -12.64 1.53
N PHE A 276 14.78 -12.45 1.22
CA PHE A 276 13.76 -12.12 2.21
C PHE A 276 12.58 -13.09 2.11
N TYR A 277 12.16 -13.64 3.26
CA TYR A 277 10.96 -14.48 3.36
C TYR A 277 9.75 -13.66 3.72
N GLU A 278 8.83 -13.61 2.77
CA GLU A 278 7.51 -13.05 2.94
C GLU A 278 6.50 -14.18 3.16
N VAL A 279 5.56 -13.94 4.05
CA VAL A 279 4.55 -14.90 4.47
C VAL A 279 3.19 -14.21 4.39
N ALA A 280 2.25 -14.79 3.67
CA ALA A 280 0.91 -14.23 3.54
C ALA A 280 -0.12 -15.34 3.39
N PRO A 281 -1.39 -15.14 3.79
CA PRO A 281 -2.42 -16.14 3.50
C PRO A 281 -2.61 -16.35 2.00
N SER A 282 -2.41 -15.30 1.19
CA SER A 282 -2.19 -15.41 -0.24
C SER A 282 -1.47 -14.20 -0.84
N PHE A 283 -0.77 -14.42 -1.94
CA PHE A 283 -0.18 -13.38 -2.80
C PHE A 283 -1.05 -13.02 -4.02
N LEU A 284 -2.31 -13.45 -4.07
CA LEU A 284 -3.25 -13.07 -5.13
C LEU A 284 -3.53 -11.56 -5.14
N ARG A 285 -3.51 -10.98 -6.35
CA ARG A 285 -3.56 -9.54 -6.58
C ARG A 285 -4.68 -9.20 -7.56
N PHE A 286 -5.12 -7.95 -7.63
CA PHE A 286 -6.08 -7.54 -8.67
C PHE A 286 -5.50 -7.82 -10.07
N GLY A 287 -4.19 -7.60 -10.22
CA GLY A 287 -3.41 -7.94 -11.41
C GLY A 287 -3.48 -9.40 -11.88
N SER A 288 -3.68 -10.36 -10.97
CA SER A 288 -3.79 -11.79 -11.28
C SER A 288 -5.01 -12.07 -12.16
N TYR A 289 -6.12 -11.36 -11.92
CA TYR A 289 -7.36 -11.47 -12.69
C TYR A 289 -7.29 -10.64 -13.97
N GLN A 290 -6.76 -9.42 -13.86
CA GLN A 290 -6.69 -8.46 -14.97
C GLN A 290 -5.93 -9.00 -16.18
N LEU A 291 -4.84 -9.75 -15.96
CA LEU A 291 -4.07 -10.34 -17.06
C LEU A 291 -4.91 -11.29 -17.92
N HIS A 292 -5.74 -12.10 -17.28
CA HIS A 292 -6.58 -13.07 -17.98
C HIS A 292 -7.72 -12.36 -18.71
N ALA A 293 -8.37 -11.38 -18.07
CA ALA A 293 -9.40 -10.57 -18.74
C ALA A 293 -8.84 -9.78 -19.94
N SER A 294 -7.62 -9.25 -19.84
CA SER A 294 -7.01 -8.46 -20.93
C SER A 294 -6.69 -9.30 -22.18
N ARG A 295 -6.66 -10.63 -22.07
CA ARG A 295 -6.32 -11.56 -23.16
C ARG A 295 -7.52 -12.04 -23.96
N GLY A 296 -8.73 -11.55 -23.65
CA GLY A 296 -9.94 -11.83 -24.41
C GLY A 296 -10.72 -13.05 -23.92
N LYS A 297 -11.80 -13.37 -24.65
CA LYS A 297 -12.87 -14.29 -24.20
C LYS A 297 -12.36 -15.66 -23.78
N ASP A 298 -11.40 -16.22 -24.50
CA ASP A 298 -10.85 -17.56 -24.24
C ASP A 298 -10.11 -17.68 -22.89
N HIS A 299 -9.80 -16.55 -22.25
CA HIS A 299 -9.09 -16.51 -20.96
C HIS A 299 -10.02 -16.17 -19.79
N LEU A 300 -11.27 -15.79 -20.02
CA LEU A 300 -12.21 -15.41 -18.95
C LEU A 300 -12.54 -16.57 -18.00
N GLY A 301 -12.46 -17.82 -18.48
CA GLY A 301 -12.57 -19.00 -17.62
C GLY A 301 -11.53 -19.05 -16.50
N LEU A 302 -10.33 -18.48 -16.71
CA LEU A 302 -9.30 -18.39 -15.68
C LEU A 302 -9.61 -17.32 -14.62
N VAL A 303 -10.29 -16.25 -15.00
CA VAL A 303 -10.79 -15.25 -14.03
C VAL A 303 -11.78 -15.92 -13.07
N ARG A 304 -12.72 -16.71 -13.60
CA ARG A 304 -13.64 -17.53 -12.79
C ARG A 304 -12.89 -18.53 -11.91
N THR A 305 -11.94 -19.27 -12.49
CA THR A 305 -11.15 -20.27 -11.75
C THR A 305 -10.40 -19.65 -10.57
N LEU A 306 -9.76 -18.50 -10.78
CA LEU A 306 -9.09 -17.75 -9.70
C LEU A 306 -10.08 -17.20 -8.66
N ALA A 307 -11.27 -16.78 -9.08
CA ALA A 307 -12.29 -16.28 -8.15
C ALA A 307 -12.85 -17.43 -7.29
N ASP A 308 -13.15 -18.58 -7.90
CA ASP A 308 -13.58 -19.79 -7.19
C ASP A 308 -12.52 -20.28 -6.22
N TYR A 309 -11.24 -20.27 -6.62
CA TYR A 309 -10.13 -20.59 -5.73
C TYR A 309 -10.05 -19.64 -4.53
N ALA A 310 -10.08 -18.33 -4.80
CA ALA A 310 -9.99 -17.32 -3.76
C ALA A 310 -11.15 -17.44 -2.76
N ILE A 311 -12.38 -17.60 -3.26
CA ILE A 311 -13.56 -17.75 -2.39
C ILE A 311 -13.44 -19.01 -1.54
N ARG A 312 -13.14 -20.17 -2.16
CA ARG A 312 -13.05 -21.44 -1.44
C ARG A 312 -12.03 -21.44 -0.31
N HIS A 313 -10.85 -20.87 -0.55
CA HIS A 313 -9.71 -20.99 0.38
C HIS A 313 -9.50 -19.76 1.27
N HIS A 314 -10.00 -18.59 0.89
CA HIS A 314 -9.75 -17.34 1.63
C HIS A 314 -11.02 -16.58 2.03
N PHE A 315 -12.18 -16.93 1.45
CA PHE A 315 -13.49 -16.39 1.83
C PHE A 315 -14.55 -17.50 1.96
N PRO A 316 -14.27 -18.61 2.68
CA PRO A 316 -15.13 -19.80 2.67
C PRO A 316 -16.54 -19.53 3.19
N HIS A 317 -16.73 -18.49 4.02
CA HIS A 317 -18.04 -18.04 4.50
C HIS A 317 -18.96 -17.54 3.38
N LEU A 318 -18.43 -17.24 2.19
CA LEU A 318 -19.21 -16.81 1.03
C LEU A 318 -19.68 -17.96 0.12
N GLU A 319 -19.15 -19.18 0.32
CA GLU A 319 -19.46 -20.31 -0.58
C GLU A 319 -20.89 -20.83 -0.38
N ASN A 320 -21.44 -20.68 0.83
CA ASN A 320 -22.77 -21.16 1.23
C ASN A 320 -23.65 -20.05 1.81
N LEU A 321 -23.67 -18.86 1.19
CA LEU A 321 -24.57 -17.79 1.62
C LEU A 321 -26.03 -18.24 1.50
N SER A 322 -26.71 -18.33 2.64
CA SER A 322 -28.17 -18.46 2.67
C SER A 322 -28.81 -17.11 2.34
N LYS A 323 -29.95 -17.12 1.63
CA LYS A 323 -30.74 -15.91 1.41
C LYS A 323 -30.99 -15.19 2.74
N SER A 324 -30.58 -13.92 2.80
CA SER A 324 -30.78 -13.07 3.97
C SER A 324 -31.22 -11.68 3.52
N ASP A 325 -32.35 -11.22 4.05
CA ASP A 325 -32.86 -9.87 3.81
C ASP A 325 -31.88 -8.79 4.33
N SER A 326 -30.99 -9.12 5.28
CA SER A 326 -30.00 -8.20 5.87
C SER A 326 -28.81 -7.86 4.97
N LEU A 327 -28.61 -8.60 3.87
CA LEU A 327 -27.54 -8.38 2.88
C LEU A 327 -28.09 -7.83 1.56
N SER A 328 -29.36 -7.42 1.58
CA SER A 328 -30.07 -6.82 0.47
C SER A 328 -30.10 -5.31 0.70
N PHE A 329 -29.53 -4.53 -0.22
CA PHE A 329 -29.38 -3.08 -0.07
C PHE A 329 -30.14 -2.33 -1.15
N SER A 330 -30.93 -1.34 -0.73
CA SER A 330 -31.61 -0.41 -1.63
C SER A 330 -30.62 0.56 -2.25
N THR A 331 -30.63 0.70 -3.58
CA THR A 331 -29.89 1.76 -4.28
C THR A 331 -30.73 3.03 -4.32
N ASP A 332 -30.15 4.19 -3.97
CA ASP A 332 -30.86 5.48 -3.86
C ASP A 332 -31.35 6.08 -5.20
N GLU A 333 -31.16 5.41 -6.34
CA GLU A 333 -31.66 5.88 -7.65
C GLU A 333 -32.91 5.10 -8.11
N GLY A 334 -34.10 5.60 -7.72
CA GLY A 334 -35.32 5.65 -8.56
C GLY A 334 -35.91 4.38 -9.20
N ASP A 335 -35.39 3.19 -8.90
CA ASP A 335 -35.91 1.90 -9.33
C ASP A 335 -35.79 0.95 -8.13
N ASP A 336 -36.86 0.24 -7.78
CA ASP A 336 -36.99 -0.68 -6.63
C ASP A 336 -36.06 -1.93 -6.73
N SER A 337 -34.88 -1.82 -7.34
CA SER A 337 -33.94 -2.92 -7.48
C SER A 337 -32.98 -2.97 -6.30
N VAL A 338 -33.43 -3.57 -5.22
CA VAL A 338 -32.55 -4.07 -4.15
C VAL A 338 -31.48 -4.98 -4.77
N VAL A 339 -30.20 -4.71 -4.50
CA VAL A 339 -29.11 -5.63 -4.90
C VAL A 339 -29.03 -6.73 -3.84
N ASP A 340 -29.52 -7.93 -4.18
CA ASP A 340 -29.40 -9.12 -3.34
C ASP A 340 -28.04 -9.79 -3.54
N LEU A 341 -27.09 -9.45 -2.67
CA LEU A 341 -25.74 -10.03 -2.69
C LEU A 341 -25.71 -11.52 -2.32
N THR A 342 -26.77 -12.05 -1.67
CA THR A 342 -26.81 -13.46 -1.26
C THR A 342 -27.09 -14.40 -2.44
N SER A 343 -27.61 -13.87 -3.54
CA SER A 343 -27.87 -14.62 -4.76
C SER A 343 -26.62 -14.87 -5.62
N ASN A 344 -25.53 -14.12 -5.40
CA ASN A 344 -24.31 -14.19 -6.19
C ASN A 344 -23.06 -14.07 -5.31
N LYS A 345 -22.40 -15.21 -5.06
CA LYS A 345 -21.18 -15.26 -4.23
C LYS A 345 -20.05 -14.37 -4.76
N TYR A 346 -19.95 -14.16 -6.08
CA TYR A 346 -18.90 -13.29 -6.64
C TYR A 346 -19.18 -11.81 -6.38
N ALA A 347 -20.45 -11.40 -6.32
CA ALA A 347 -20.84 -10.05 -5.96
C ALA A 347 -20.53 -9.79 -4.48
N ALA A 348 -20.94 -10.69 -3.59
CA ALA A 348 -20.59 -10.62 -2.16
C ALA A 348 -19.07 -10.57 -1.94
N TRP A 349 -18.31 -11.42 -2.64
CA TRP A 349 -16.85 -11.41 -2.60
C TRP A 349 -16.25 -10.09 -3.10
N THR A 350 -16.74 -9.56 -4.22
CA THR A 350 -16.26 -8.28 -4.76
C THR A 350 -16.51 -7.13 -3.78
N VAL A 351 -17.67 -7.11 -3.12
CA VAL A 351 -17.99 -6.14 -2.06
C VAL A 351 -17.04 -6.29 -0.87
N GLU A 352 -16.78 -7.52 -0.40
CA GLU A 352 -15.87 -7.74 0.73
C GLU A 352 -14.42 -7.33 0.40
N VAL A 353 -13.90 -7.66 -0.79
CA VAL A 353 -12.59 -7.18 -1.28
C VAL A 353 -12.54 -5.64 -1.26
N THR A 354 -13.65 -5.01 -1.66
CA THR A 354 -13.78 -3.56 -1.71
C THR A 354 -13.77 -2.93 -0.33
N GLU A 355 -14.55 -3.46 0.61
CA GLU A 355 -14.58 -2.98 1.99
C GLU A 355 -13.23 -3.15 2.70
N ARG A 356 -12.58 -4.31 2.52
CA ARG A 356 -11.24 -4.57 3.07
C ARG A 356 -10.22 -3.57 2.54
N THR A 357 -10.27 -3.26 1.23
CA THR A 357 -9.40 -2.24 0.61
C THR A 357 -9.69 -0.84 1.16
N ALA A 358 -10.96 -0.47 1.32
CA ALA A 358 -11.36 0.81 1.89
C ALA A 358 -10.86 0.98 3.33
N SER A 359 -11.05 -0.03 4.18
CA SER A 359 -10.54 -0.03 5.56
C SER A 359 -9.01 -0.01 5.61
N LEU A 360 -8.33 -0.76 4.75
CA LEU A 360 -6.86 -0.75 4.66
C LEU A 360 -6.34 0.67 4.41
N ILE A 361 -6.88 1.34 3.40
CA ILE A 361 -6.43 2.68 3.02
C ILE A 361 -6.81 3.71 4.09
N ALA A 362 -7.98 3.60 4.73
CA ALA A 362 -8.33 4.46 5.86
C ALA A 362 -7.33 4.33 7.02
N ASN A 363 -6.89 3.11 7.33
CA ASN A 363 -5.85 2.85 8.32
C ASN A 363 -4.50 3.46 7.92
N TRP A 364 -4.09 3.35 6.66
CA TRP A 364 -2.89 4.05 6.16
C TRP A 364 -2.98 5.56 6.37
N GLN A 365 -4.13 6.18 6.07
CA GLN A 365 -4.34 7.61 6.33
C GLN A 365 -4.24 7.93 7.83
N GLY A 366 -4.72 7.05 8.71
CA GLY A 366 -4.70 7.22 10.16
C GLY A 366 -3.31 7.24 10.79
N VAL A 367 -2.37 6.46 10.25
CA VAL A 367 -0.97 6.39 10.74
C VAL A 367 0.01 7.20 9.89
N GLY A 368 -0.48 7.88 8.84
CA GLY A 368 0.37 8.67 7.95
C GLY A 368 1.24 7.81 7.04
N PHE A 369 0.82 6.60 6.68
CA PHE A 369 1.58 5.72 5.78
C PHE A 369 1.29 6.05 4.31
N THR A 370 2.34 6.22 3.51
CA THR A 370 2.26 6.35 2.05
C THR A 370 2.97 5.18 1.38
N HIS A 371 2.23 4.39 0.61
CA HIS A 371 2.76 3.19 -0.07
C HIS A 371 3.71 3.55 -1.23
N GLY A 372 3.40 4.62 -1.98
CA GLY A 372 4.25 5.15 -3.07
C GLY A 372 4.15 4.43 -4.43
N VAL A 373 3.55 3.23 -4.51
CA VAL A 373 3.34 2.47 -5.76
C VAL A 373 2.04 1.66 -5.70
N LEU A 374 0.90 2.35 -5.70
CA LEU A 374 -0.43 1.72 -5.67
C LEU A 374 -0.91 1.32 -7.07
N ASN A 375 -0.09 0.55 -7.77
CA ASN A 375 -0.48 -0.11 -9.01
C ASN A 375 -1.46 -1.26 -8.72
N THR A 376 -2.25 -1.71 -9.70
CA THR A 376 -3.21 -2.83 -9.47
C THR A 376 -2.52 -4.17 -9.24
N ASP A 377 -1.28 -4.34 -9.68
CA ASP A 377 -0.41 -5.47 -9.32
C ASP A 377 0.12 -5.40 -7.89
N ASN A 378 -0.13 -4.32 -7.14
CA ASN A 378 0.21 -4.20 -5.71
C ASN A 378 -1.03 -4.05 -4.82
N MET A 379 -2.20 -4.44 -5.34
CA MET A 379 -3.43 -4.51 -4.57
C MET A 379 -3.76 -5.97 -4.27
N SER A 380 -3.65 -6.36 -3.00
CA SER A 380 -4.02 -7.70 -2.54
C SER A 380 -5.54 -7.88 -2.58
N VAL A 381 -6.00 -9.04 -3.07
CA VAL A 381 -7.42 -9.42 -2.98
C VAL A 381 -7.89 -9.53 -1.53
N LEU A 382 -6.99 -9.88 -0.61
CA LEU A 382 -7.32 -10.07 0.80
C LEU A 382 -7.35 -8.74 1.58
N GLY A 383 -7.03 -7.61 0.94
CA GLY A 383 -6.93 -6.31 1.59
C GLY A 383 -5.69 -6.16 2.47
N LEU A 384 -4.57 -6.78 2.06
CA LEU A 384 -3.26 -6.67 2.72
C LEU A 384 -2.42 -5.56 2.10
N THR A 385 -1.64 -4.85 2.92
CA THR A 385 -0.46 -4.12 2.45
C THR A 385 0.54 -5.13 1.87
N ILE A 386 1.08 -4.88 0.67
CA ILE A 386 1.94 -5.81 -0.06
C ILE A 386 2.95 -5.05 -0.93
N ASP A 387 4.13 -5.63 -1.16
CA ASP A 387 5.19 -5.09 -2.04
C ASP A 387 5.74 -3.73 -1.57
N TYR A 388 6.54 -3.79 -0.51
CA TYR A 388 7.14 -2.63 0.14
C TYR A 388 8.33 -2.08 -0.66
N GLY A 389 8.02 -1.30 -1.70
CA GLY A 389 9.01 -0.57 -2.48
C GLY A 389 9.40 0.78 -1.85
N PRO A 390 9.18 1.91 -2.55
CA PRO A 390 9.47 3.24 -2.03
C PRO A 390 8.32 3.74 -1.13
N PHE A 391 8.06 3.07 0.00
CA PHE A 391 7.09 3.55 0.99
C PHE A 391 7.69 4.65 1.90
N GLY A 392 6.84 5.32 2.66
CA GLY A 392 7.27 6.22 3.73
C GLY A 392 6.13 6.59 4.66
N PHE A 393 6.43 6.71 5.95
CA PHE A 393 5.55 7.35 6.91
C PHE A 393 5.76 8.87 6.84
N LEU A 394 4.70 9.64 7.09
CA LEU A 394 4.77 11.07 7.28
C LEU A 394 5.60 11.37 8.53
N ASP A 395 6.69 12.11 8.32
CA ASP A 395 7.32 12.87 9.40
C ASP A 395 6.47 14.13 9.62
N ALA A 396 6.82 15.23 8.95
CA ALA A 396 5.94 16.39 8.85
C ALA A 396 4.67 16.07 8.04
N PHE A 397 3.52 16.55 8.50
CA PHE A 397 2.27 16.40 7.78
C PHE A 397 2.31 17.19 6.47
N ASP A 398 2.32 16.46 5.36
CA ASP A 398 2.25 17.02 4.01
C ASP A 398 1.29 16.17 3.17
N PRO A 399 0.09 16.69 2.84
CA PRO A 399 -0.87 15.99 2.00
C PRO A 399 -0.30 15.57 0.63
N SER A 400 0.68 16.31 0.11
CA SER A 400 1.30 16.07 -1.19
C SER A 400 2.51 15.12 -1.12
N TYR A 401 2.86 14.61 0.06
CA TYR A 401 4.02 13.75 0.26
C TYR A 401 3.95 12.49 -0.61
N THR A 402 4.98 12.26 -1.40
CA THR A 402 5.24 10.98 -2.06
C THR A 402 6.68 10.55 -1.74
N PRO A 403 6.89 9.35 -1.17
CA PRO A 403 8.22 8.76 -0.97
C PRO A 403 8.86 8.29 -2.27
N ASN A 404 8.07 8.15 -3.35
CA ASN A 404 8.53 7.63 -4.62
C ASN A 404 9.05 8.76 -5.53
N THR A 405 10.36 8.78 -5.77
CA THR A 405 10.98 9.80 -6.62
C THR A 405 10.55 9.72 -8.08
N THR A 406 10.13 8.55 -8.58
CA THR A 406 9.63 8.41 -9.96
C THR A 406 8.20 8.92 -10.11
N ASP A 407 7.47 9.04 -9.00
CA ASP A 407 6.12 9.60 -8.94
C ASP A 407 6.12 11.14 -8.89
N LEU A 408 7.26 11.80 -8.64
CA LEU A 408 7.32 13.26 -8.46
C LEU A 408 6.66 14.12 -9.57
N PRO A 409 6.76 13.77 -10.88
CA PRO A 409 6.13 14.57 -11.93
C PRO A 409 4.60 14.60 -11.86
N GLY A 410 3.97 13.57 -11.29
CA GLY A 410 2.49 13.44 -11.25
C GLY A 410 1.89 13.31 -9.85
N ARG A 411 2.69 12.92 -8.85
CA ARG A 411 2.30 12.65 -7.46
C ARG A 411 1.04 11.79 -7.39
N ARG A 412 0.93 10.81 -8.30
CA ARG A 412 -0.25 9.95 -8.43
C ARG A 412 -0.50 9.21 -7.13
N TYR A 413 0.57 8.77 -6.48
CA TYR A 413 0.53 7.96 -5.27
C TYR A 413 0.93 8.73 -4.01
N CYS A 414 0.76 10.06 -4.01
CA CYS A 414 0.97 10.85 -2.80
C CYS A 414 -0.08 10.53 -1.72
N PHE A 415 0.24 10.87 -0.47
CA PHE A 415 -0.56 10.59 0.71
C PHE A 415 -2.05 10.93 0.54
N ALA A 416 -2.36 12.14 0.08
CA ALA A 416 -3.75 12.59 -0.07
C ALA A 416 -4.51 11.85 -1.19
N ASN A 417 -3.82 11.28 -2.17
CA ASN A 417 -4.43 10.62 -3.34
C ASN A 417 -4.70 9.13 -3.12
N GLN A 418 -4.13 8.49 -2.09
CA GLN A 418 -4.31 7.05 -1.86
C GLN A 418 -5.78 6.60 -1.82
N PRO A 419 -6.74 7.33 -1.20
CA PRO A 419 -8.15 6.94 -1.19
C PRO A 419 -8.77 6.91 -2.59
N ASP A 420 -8.51 7.93 -3.41
CA ASP A 420 -9.05 8.02 -4.78
C ASP A 420 -8.41 6.97 -5.70
N ILE A 421 -7.11 6.69 -5.51
CA ILE A 421 -6.42 5.62 -6.23
C ILE A 421 -6.94 4.23 -5.83
N GLY A 422 -7.24 4.02 -4.55
CA GLY A 422 -7.87 2.78 -4.08
C GLY A 422 -9.22 2.54 -4.77
N LEU A 423 -10.07 3.56 -4.84
CA LEU A 423 -11.34 3.50 -5.56
C LEU A 423 -11.12 3.19 -7.05
N TRP A 424 -10.14 3.86 -7.68
CA TRP A 424 -9.80 3.59 -9.08
C TRP A 424 -9.34 2.15 -9.29
N ASN A 425 -8.51 1.60 -8.39
CA ASN A 425 -8.07 0.21 -8.46
C ASN A 425 -9.23 -0.79 -8.26
N ILE A 426 -10.19 -0.49 -7.37
CA ILE A 426 -11.43 -1.27 -7.22
C ILE A 426 -12.27 -1.22 -8.48
N ALA A 427 -12.38 -0.07 -9.16
CA ALA A 427 -13.08 0.03 -10.43
C ALA A 427 -12.48 -0.90 -11.49
N GLN A 428 -11.14 -0.94 -11.59
CA GLN A 428 -10.45 -1.83 -12.51
C GLN A 428 -10.67 -3.31 -12.15
N PHE A 429 -10.73 -3.64 -10.86
CA PHE A 429 -11.01 -4.99 -10.38
C PHE A 429 -12.46 -5.40 -10.67
N ALA A 430 -13.46 -4.60 -10.29
CA ALA A 430 -14.87 -4.87 -10.56
C ALA A 430 -15.15 -5.02 -12.07
N THR A 431 -14.54 -4.17 -12.90
CA THR A 431 -14.62 -4.28 -14.38
C THR A 431 -14.08 -5.62 -14.88
N THR A 432 -13.00 -6.12 -14.27
CA THR A 432 -12.39 -7.41 -14.61
C THR A 432 -13.33 -8.57 -14.28
N ILE A 433 -13.99 -8.52 -13.11
CA ILE A 433 -14.94 -9.54 -12.67
C ILE A 433 -16.22 -9.50 -13.52
N ALA A 434 -16.72 -8.31 -13.86
CA ALA A 434 -17.86 -8.11 -14.76
C ALA A 434 -17.56 -8.61 -16.18
N ALA A 435 -16.35 -8.36 -16.71
CA ALA A 435 -15.94 -8.85 -18.02
C ALA A 435 -15.99 -10.39 -18.13
N ALA A 436 -15.75 -11.10 -17.01
CA ALA A 436 -15.88 -12.55 -16.91
C ALA A 436 -17.32 -13.04 -16.66
N GLN A 437 -18.31 -12.14 -16.68
CA GLN A 437 -19.73 -12.42 -16.43
C GLN A 437 -19.96 -13.09 -15.06
N LEU A 438 -19.18 -12.67 -14.06
CA LEU A 438 -19.33 -13.12 -12.67
C LEU A 438 -20.21 -12.18 -11.86
N ILE A 439 -20.26 -10.91 -12.26
CA ILE A 439 -21.13 -9.88 -11.68
C ILE A 439 -21.75 -9.04 -12.80
N THR A 440 -22.87 -8.41 -12.49
CA THR A 440 -23.59 -7.44 -13.31
C THR A 440 -23.06 -6.02 -13.11
N ASP A 441 -23.43 -5.10 -14.00
CA ASP A 441 -23.08 -3.68 -13.85
C ASP A 441 -23.69 -3.07 -12.57
N LYS A 442 -24.88 -3.54 -12.14
CA LYS A 442 -25.51 -3.09 -10.90
C LYS A 442 -24.68 -3.49 -9.68
N GLU A 443 -24.25 -4.74 -9.60
CA GLU A 443 -23.39 -5.24 -8.51
C GLU A 443 -22.00 -4.57 -8.51
N ALA A 444 -21.42 -4.31 -9.70
CA ALA A 444 -20.16 -3.60 -9.82
C ALA A 444 -20.27 -2.14 -9.32
N ASN A 445 -21.33 -1.43 -9.69
CA ASN A 445 -21.59 -0.06 -9.21
C ASN A 445 -21.84 -0.03 -7.70
N TYR A 446 -22.55 -1.03 -7.17
CA TYR A 446 -22.77 -1.15 -5.73
C TYR A 446 -21.45 -1.30 -4.96
N ALA A 447 -20.51 -2.13 -5.43
CA ALA A 447 -19.19 -2.24 -4.80
C ALA A 447 -18.47 -0.87 -4.75
N MET A 448 -18.51 -0.10 -5.84
CA MET A 448 -17.91 1.23 -5.91
C MET A 448 -18.52 2.23 -4.92
N GLU A 449 -19.85 2.24 -4.78
CA GLU A 449 -20.54 3.04 -3.77
C GLU A 449 -20.13 2.63 -2.36
N ARG A 450 -20.08 1.32 -2.11
CA ARG A 450 -19.73 0.77 -0.82
C ARG A 450 -18.32 1.14 -0.37
N TYR A 451 -17.35 1.22 -1.30
CA TYR A 451 -16.00 1.72 -1.02
C TYR A 451 -16.04 3.09 -0.36
N GLY A 452 -16.77 4.04 -0.97
CA GLY A 452 -16.82 5.43 -0.52
C GLY A 452 -17.36 5.55 0.89
N THR A 453 -18.48 4.88 1.16
CA THR A 453 -19.11 4.83 2.49
C THR A 453 -18.18 4.18 3.51
N LYS A 454 -17.67 2.97 3.21
CA LYS A 454 -16.82 2.23 4.15
C LYS A 454 -15.53 2.97 4.49
N PHE A 455 -14.87 3.59 3.49
CA PHE A 455 -13.66 4.39 3.72
C PHE A 455 -13.96 5.58 4.65
N MET A 456 -15.06 6.30 4.40
CA MET A 456 -15.41 7.47 5.20
C MET A 456 -15.81 7.10 6.62
N ASP A 457 -16.53 5.99 6.82
CA ASP A 457 -16.89 5.51 8.15
C ASP A 457 -15.64 5.15 8.96
N GLU A 458 -14.73 4.38 8.36
CA GLU A 458 -13.49 3.95 8.99
C GLU A 458 -12.58 5.15 9.30
N TYR A 459 -12.39 6.06 8.35
CA TYR A 459 -11.57 7.25 8.53
C TYR A 459 -12.13 8.16 9.65
N GLN A 460 -13.45 8.35 9.69
CA GLN A 460 -14.09 9.13 10.75
C GLN A 460 -13.90 8.48 12.12
N ALA A 461 -14.07 7.16 12.22
CA ALA A 461 -13.85 6.42 13.46
C ALA A 461 -12.40 6.53 13.94
N ILE A 462 -11.43 6.35 13.03
CA ILE A 462 -10.00 6.49 13.33
C ILE A 462 -9.70 7.89 13.84
N MET A 463 -10.06 8.94 13.10
CA MET A 463 -9.74 10.31 13.49
C MET A 463 -10.41 10.70 14.81
N THR A 464 -11.65 10.25 15.04
CA THR A 464 -12.35 10.48 16.31
C THR A 464 -11.57 9.89 17.50
N LYS A 465 -11.13 8.63 17.38
CA LYS A 465 -10.31 7.97 18.41
C LYS A 465 -8.97 8.65 18.61
N LYS A 466 -8.29 9.04 17.52
CA LYS A 466 -6.99 9.75 17.59
C LYS A 466 -7.07 11.09 18.32
N LEU A 467 -8.21 11.79 18.26
CA LEU A 467 -8.46 13.02 18.99
C LEU A 467 -9.08 12.79 20.38
N GLY A 468 -9.43 11.55 20.77
CA GLY A 468 -10.10 11.28 22.04
C GLY A 468 -11.48 11.93 22.17
N LEU A 469 -12.20 12.10 21.05
CA LEU A 469 -13.52 12.71 21.01
C LEU A 469 -14.64 11.65 21.12
N PRO A 470 -15.82 12.00 21.65
CA PRO A 470 -16.97 11.08 21.69
C PRO A 470 -17.62 10.88 20.31
N LYS A 471 -17.45 11.83 19.38
CA LYS A 471 -18.01 11.78 18.02
C LYS A 471 -17.14 12.53 17.03
N TYR A 472 -17.30 12.23 15.74
CA TYR A 472 -16.57 12.90 14.68
C TYR A 472 -16.95 14.39 14.58
N ASN A 473 -15.94 15.26 14.58
CA ASN A 473 -16.09 16.70 14.38
C ASN A 473 -15.33 17.15 13.12
N LYS A 474 -16.06 17.28 12.01
CA LYS A 474 -15.51 17.62 10.69
C LYS A 474 -14.76 18.95 10.68
N GLN A 475 -15.29 19.98 11.35
CA GLN A 475 -14.69 21.30 11.36
C GLN A 475 -13.37 21.29 12.12
N LEU A 476 -13.37 20.71 13.33
CA LEU A 476 -12.19 20.66 14.19
C LEU A 476 -11.04 19.89 13.53
N ILE A 477 -11.34 18.75 12.89
CA ILE A 477 -10.35 17.95 12.17
C ILE A 477 -9.86 18.70 10.91
N GLY A 478 -10.73 19.49 10.26
CA GLY A 478 -10.37 20.35 9.13
C GLY A 478 -9.37 21.41 9.47
N GLU A 479 -9.63 22.14 10.54
CA GLU A 479 -8.74 23.18 11.04
C GLU A 479 -7.43 22.59 11.56
N LEU A 480 -7.48 21.44 12.25
CA LEU A 480 -6.29 20.71 12.69
C LEU A 480 -5.37 20.39 11.52
N LEU A 481 -5.88 19.64 10.54
CA LEU A 481 -5.06 19.17 9.41
C LEU A 481 -4.55 20.35 8.56
N LYS A 482 -5.34 21.43 8.46
CA LYS A 482 -4.87 22.67 7.82
C LYS A 482 -3.70 23.28 8.58
N ASN A 483 -3.80 23.43 9.90
CA ASN A 483 -2.71 23.98 10.71
C ASN A 483 -1.46 23.09 10.64
N MET A 484 -1.61 21.77 10.78
CA MET A 484 -0.49 20.82 10.65
C MET A 484 0.22 20.94 9.29
N ALA A 485 -0.53 21.13 8.21
CA ALA A 485 0.04 21.19 6.87
C ALA A 485 0.77 22.51 6.58
N VAL A 486 0.25 23.63 7.10
CA VAL A 486 0.88 24.95 6.99
C VAL A 486 2.19 24.98 7.79
N ASP A 487 2.16 24.51 9.04
CA ASP A 487 3.30 24.60 9.96
C ASP A 487 4.23 23.37 9.89
N LYS A 488 3.96 22.42 8.98
CA LYS A 488 4.74 21.18 8.77
C LYS A 488 4.98 20.40 10.07
N VAL A 489 3.93 20.27 10.88
CA VAL A 489 3.97 19.61 12.18
C VAL A 489 4.18 18.11 12.03
N ASP A 490 5.00 17.50 12.88
CA ASP A 490 5.18 16.04 12.90
C ASP A 490 3.87 15.32 13.19
N TYR A 491 3.44 14.47 12.26
CA TYR A 491 2.10 13.85 12.29
C TYR A 491 1.94 12.94 13.51
N THR A 492 2.87 12.02 13.71
CA THR A 492 2.81 11.02 14.78
C THR A 492 2.95 11.66 16.15
N ASN A 493 3.98 12.50 16.33
CA ASN A 493 4.29 13.09 17.62
C ASN A 493 3.21 14.09 18.05
N PHE A 494 2.55 14.78 17.12
CA PHE A 494 1.42 15.65 17.45
C PHE A 494 0.29 14.85 18.12
N PHE A 495 -0.18 13.77 17.49
CA PHE A 495 -1.26 12.96 18.07
C PHE A 495 -0.87 12.29 19.38
N ARG A 496 0.40 11.87 19.52
CA ARG A 496 0.90 11.32 20.79
C ARG A 496 0.90 12.37 21.91
N LEU A 497 1.38 13.58 21.63
CA LEU A 497 1.44 14.67 22.61
C LEU A 497 0.06 15.27 22.93
N LEU A 498 -0.88 15.24 21.97
CA LEU A 498 -2.25 15.73 22.15
C LEU A 498 -2.96 15.05 23.34
N SER A 499 -2.60 13.80 23.65
CA SER A 499 -3.12 13.07 24.80
C SER A 499 -2.83 13.74 26.16
N ASN A 500 -1.88 14.67 26.22
CA ASN A 500 -1.52 15.40 27.44
C ASN A 500 -2.28 16.72 27.63
N ILE A 501 -3.08 17.15 26.64
CA ILE A 501 -3.95 18.32 26.79
C ILE A 501 -4.99 18.03 27.86
N LYS A 502 -5.21 18.97 28.78
CA LYS A 502 -6.20 18.87 29.85
C LYS A 502 -7.55 19.43 29.39
N ALA A 503 -8.66 18.81 29.79
CA ALA A 503 -10.02 19.24 29.44
C ALA A 503 -10.49 20.41 30.34
N ASP A 504 -9.65 21.43 30.49
CA ASP A 504 -9.87 22.56 31.40
C ASP A 504 -9.89 23.89 30.60
N PRO A 505 -11.06 24.55 30.48
CA PRO A 505 -11.18 25.80 29.74
C PRO A 505 -10.59 27.01 30.48
N THR A 506 -10.13 26.84 31.73
CA THR A 506 -9.55 27.92 32.55
C THR A 506 -8.04 28.10 32.36
N ILE A 507 -7.39 27.20 31.63
CA ILE A 507 -5.95 27.26 31.34
C ILE A 507 -5.60 28.59 30.64
N PRO A 508 -4.62 29.36 31.18
CA PRO A 508 -4.14 30.59 30.56
C PRO A 508 -3.64 30.40 29.13
N GLU A 509 -3.86 31.38 28.27
CA GLU A 509 -3.55 31.28 26.84
C GLU A 509 -2.05 31.09 26.55
N ASP A 510 -1.18 31.62 27.39
CA ASP A 510 0.27 31.44 27.33
C ASP A 510 0.74 30.04 27.75
N GLU A 511 -0.09 29.30 28.50
CA GLU A 511 0.17 27.92 28.92
C GLU A 511 -0.44 26.86 27.98
N LEU A 512 -1.48 27.23 27.23
CA LEU A 512 -2.24 26.33 26.35
C LEU A 512 -1.35 25.46 25.43
N LEU A 513 -0.31 26.03 24.83
CA LEU A 513 0.53 25.34 23.85
C LEU A 513 1.71 24.57 24.47
N ILE A 514 1.94 24.68 25.79
CA ILE A 514 3.09 24.04 26.46
C ILE A 514 3.16 22.52 26.17
N PRO A 515 2.07 21.74 26.24
CA PRO A 515 2.13 20.30 25.98
C PRO A 515 2.51 19.93 24.54
N LEU A 516 2.34 20.85 23.58
CA LEU A 516 2.63 20.65 22.15
C LEU A 516 3.94 21.30 21.70
N LYS A 517 4.69 21.92 22.62
CA LYS A 517 5.90 22.70 22.30
C LYS A 517 6.94 21.92 21.50
N ALA A 518 7.07 20.61 21.74
CA ALA A 518 8.04 19.76 21.05
C ALA A 518 7.77 19.58 19.55
N VAL A 519 6.54 19.81 19.09
CA VAL A 519 6.15 19.70 17.67
C VAL A 519 5.77 21.04 17.03
N LEU A 520 5.61 22.09 17.85
CA LEU A 520 5.33 23.47 17.41
C LEU A 520 6.59 24.35 17.56
N LEU A 521 7.67 23.94 16.91
CA LEU A 521 8.97 24.60 16.99
C LEU A 521 8.98 25.89 16.14
N ASP A 522 9.46 26.99 16.72
CA ASP A 522 9.76 28.25 16.03
C ASP A 522 8.63 28.87 15.19
N ILE A 523 7.38 28.71 15.62
CA ILE A 523 6.22 29.34 14.97
C ILE A 523 6.01 30.81 15.39
N GLY A 524 5.66 31.66 14.43
CA GLY A 524 5.38 33.09 14.64
C GLY A 524 4.09 33.35 15.44
N LYS A 525 3.89 34.59 15.90
CA LYS A 525 2.76 34.99 16.77
C LYS A 525 1.39 34.63 16.15
N ASP A 526 1.16 35.00 14.89
CA ASP A 526 -0.10 34.71 14.19
C ASP A 526 -0.40 33.21 14.12
N ARG A 527 0.64 32.38 13.96
CA ARG A 527 0.49 30.91 13.94
C ARG A 527 0.20 30.37 15.34
N LYS A 528 0.85 30.89 16.39
CA LYS A 528 0.52 30.56 17.78
C LYS A 528 -0.94 30.86 18.09
N ASP A 529 -1.45 32.00 17.64
CA ASP A 529 -2.85 32.40 17.87
C ASP A 529 -3.83 31.47 17.12
N ALA A 530 -3.48 31.02 15.91
CA ALA A 530 -4.25 30.02 15.18
C ALA A 530 -4.31 28.65 15.91
N TRP A 531 -3.20 28.21 16.49
CA TRP A 531 -3.14 26.98 17.29
C TRP A 531 -3.89 27.12 18.61
N ALA A 532 -3.74 28.24 19.31
CA ALA A 532 -4.46 28.52 20.55
C ALA A 532 -5.98 28.55 20.32
N SER A 533 -6.43 29.17 19.22
CA SER A 533 -7.85 29.18 18.82
C SER A 533 -8.39 27.77 18.55
N TRP A 534 -7.65 26.96 17.80
CA TRP A 534 -8.02 25.56 17.57
C TRP A 534 -8.08 24.76 18.87
N LEU A 535 -7.08 24.95 19.75
CA LEU A 535 -7.00 24.21 21.01
C LEU A 535 -8.10 24.61 21.99
N LYS A 536 -8.49 25.89 22.05
CA LYS A 536 -9.66 26.36 22.81
C LYS A 536 -10.94 25.66 22.34
N SER A 537 -11.12 25.52 21.01
CA SER A 537 -12.26 24.79 20.44
C SER A 537 -12.22 23.30 20.78
N TYR A 538 -11.03 22.68 20.73
CA TYR A 538 -10.84 21.28 21.12
C TYR A 538 -11.12 21.04 22.62
N ILE A 539 -10.57 21.87 23.51
CA ILE A 539 -10.80 21.77 24.96
C ILE A 539 -12.28 21.91 25.28
N LYS A 540 -13.00 22.83 24.62
CA LYS A 540 -14.45 22.97 24.80
C LYS A 540 -15.20 21.67 24.47
N GLU A 541 -14.84 20.99 23.38
CA GLU A 541 -15.43 19.70 23.02
C GLU A 541 -15.06 18.61 24.04
N LEU A 542 -13.81 18.61 24.55
CA LEU A 542 -13.37 17.68 25.59
C LEU A 542 -14.13 17.87 26.90
N SER A 543 -14.22 19.11 27.40
CA SER A 543 -14.92 19.41 28.66
C SER A 543 -16.41 19.07 28.57
N ALA A 544 -17.02 19.19 27.39
CA ALA A 544 -18.42 18.80 27.16
C ALA A 544 -18.63 17.27 27.12
N SER A 545 -17.58 16.47 26.89
CA SER A 545 -17.68 15.01 26.77
C SER A 545 -17.88 14.28 28.10
N GLY A 546 -17.44 14.88 29.21
CA GLY A 546 -17.45 14.26 30.54
C GLY A 546 -16.41 13.14 30.74
N ILE A 547 -15.54 12.88 29.76
CA ILE A 547 -14.47 11.87 29.85
C ILE A 547 -13.29 12.45 30.66
N SER A 548 -12.80 11.72 31.65
CA SER A 548 -11.64 12.16 32.43
C SER A 548 -10.36 12.25 31.59
N ASP A 549 -9.40 13.06 32.02
CA ASP A 549 -8.15 13.23 31.29
C ASP A 549 -7.32 11.93 31.25
N GLU A 550 -7.34 11.15 32.33
CA GLU A 550 -6.62 9.89 32.47
C GLU A 550 -7.21 8.80 31.56
N GLU A 551 -8.54 8.66 31.52
CA GLU A 551 -9.22 7.72 30.62
C GLU A 551 -8.99 8.11 29.16
N ARG A 552 -9.13 9.41 28.84
CA ARG A 552 -8.89 9.91 27.48
C ARG A 552 -7.45 9.68 27.05
N LYS A 553 -6.47 9.98 27.90
CA LYS A 553 -5.04 9.77 27.62
C LYS A 553 -4.75 8.29 27.36
N THR A 554 -5.30 7.39 28.15
CA THR A 554 -5.15 5.94 27.98
C THR A 554 -5.73 5.48 26.64
N ALA A 555 -6.95 5.90 26.31
CA ALA A 555 -7.62 5.59 25.05
C ALA A 555 -6.90 6.19 23.82
N MET A 556 -6.37 7.41 23.93
CA MET A 556 -5.60 8.02 22.84
C MET A 556 -4.25 7.32 22.64
N ASN A 557 -3.56 6.96 23.72
CA ASN A 557 -2.25 6.31 23.64
C ASN A 557 -2.31 4.88 23.08
N SER A 558 -3.45 4.19 23.17
CA SER A 558 -3.64 2.88 22.55
C SER A 558 -3.87 2.93 21.03
N VAL A 559 -4.16 4.11 20.47
CA VAL A 559 -4.41 4.29 19.02
C VAL A 559 -3.45 5.28 18.35
N ASN A 560 -2.72 6.08 19.13
CA ASN A 560 -1.70 7.00 18.65
C ASN A 560 -0.31 6.42 18.94
N PRO A 561 0.38 5.87 17.93
CA PRO A 561 1.67 5.24 18.15
C PRO A 561 2.69 6.28 18.62
N LYS A 562 3.59 5.86 19.51
CA LYS A 562 4.78 6.62 19.89
C LYS A 562 5.91 6.41 18.89
N TYR A 563 5.99 5.21 18.31
CA TYR A 563 7.04 4.82 17.38
C TYR A 563 6.44 4.44 16.02
N ILE A 564 7.03 4.97 14.94
CA ILE A 564 6.76 4.60 13.56
C ILE A 564 8.08 4.32 12.84
N LEU A 565 8.03 3.53 11.77
CA LEU A 565 9.23 3.18 11.00
C LEU A 565 9.64 4.33 10.07
N ARG A 566 10.21 5.38 10.66
CA ARG A 566 10.67 6.58 9.93
C ARG A 566 11.77 6.21 8.94
N ASN A 567 11.80 6.89 7.79
CA ASN A 567 12.76 6.58 6.72
C ASN A 567 14.23 6.72 7.17
N TYR A 568 14.54 7.66 8.05
CA TYR A 568 15.91 7.84 8.55
C TYR A 568 16.35 6.71 9.50
N LEU A 569 15.41 6.09 10.22
CA LEU A 569 15.66 4.93 11.06
C LEU A 569 16.02 3.73 10.19
N CYS A 570 15.19 3.44 9.17
CA CYS A 570 15.52 2.44 8.17
C CYS A 570 16.91 2.67 7.57
N GLN A 571 17.21 3.91 7.14
CA GLN A 571 18.51 4.20 6.52
C GLN A 571 19.67 4.00 7.51
N SER A 572 19.49 4.29 8.78
CA SER A 572 20.52 4.07 9.81
C SER A 572 20.78 2.58 10.03
N ALA A 573 19.73 1.75 10.05
CA ALA A 573 19.86 0.30 10.14
C ALA A 573 20.50 -0.31 8.88
N ILE A 574 20.15 0.20 7.70
CA ILE A 574 20.77 -0.20 6.42
C ILE A 574 22.27 0.14 6.43
N ASP A 575 22.65 1.36 6.80
CA ASP A 575 24.05 1.80 6.79
C ASP A 575 24.92 0.96 7.76
N ALA A 576 24.35 0.48 8.87
CA ALA A 576 25.02 -0.45 9.78
C ALA A 576 25.11 -1.86 9.19
N ALA A 577 24.02 -2.37 8.62
CA ALA A 577 23.96 -3.71 8.02
C ALA A 577 24.91 -3.86 6.81
N GLU A 578 25.09 -2.81 6.01
CA GLU A 578 26.08 -2.78 4.92
C GLU A 578 27.53 -2.90 5.42
N GLN A 579 27.79 -2.61 6.71
CA GLN A 579 29.07 -2.79 7.38
C GLN A 579 29.16 -4.13 8.15
N GLY A 580 28.14 -5.00 8.02
CA GLY A 580 28.04 -6.28 8.71
C GLY A 580 27.48 -6.22 10.13
N ASP A 581 26.99 -5.05 10.58
CA ASP A 581 26.35 -4.91 11.89
C ASP A 581 24.81 -4.93 11.76
N PHE A 582 24.21 -6.03 12.20
CA PHE A 582 22.76 -6.24 12.14
C PHE A 582 22.02 -5.84 13.42
N GLU A 583 22.70 -5.32 14.44
CA GLU A 583 22.06 -4.99 15.72
C GLU A 583 20.97 -3.92 15.57
N GLU A 584 21.21 -2.88 14.77
CA GLU A 584 20.23 -1.81 14.61
C GLU A 584 18.95 -2.29 13.90
N VAL A 585 19.06 -3.24 12.97
CA VAL A 585 17.89 -3.89 12.34
C VAL A 585 17.08 -4.64 13.39
N ARG A 586 17.73 -5.46 14.21
CA ARG A 586 17.08 -6.23 15.29
C ARG A 586 16.46 -5.32 16.35
N ARG A 587 17.15 -4.22 16.68
CA ARG A 587 16.67 -3.21 17.63
C ARG A 587 15.43 -2.51 17.09
N LEU A 588 15.42 -2.08 15.83
CA LEU A 588 14.23 -1.50 15.21
C LEU A 588 13.06 -2.48 15.17
N LEU A 589 13.29 -3.75 14.82
CA LEU A 589 12.24 -4.77 14.88
C LEU A 589 11.60 -4.84 16.27
N LYS A 590 12.42 -4.87 17.33
CA LYS A 590 11.95 -4.89 18.72
C LYS A 590 11.15 -3.65 19.11
N VAL A 591 11.60 -2.46 18.69
CA VAL A 591 10.88 -1.20 18.96
C VAL A 591 9.52 -1.20 18.26
N MET A 592 9.50 -1.60 16.99
CA MET A 592 8.30 -1.62 16.15
C MET A 592 7.27 -2.66 16.58
N ALA A 593 7.66 -3.69 17.35
CA ALA A 593 6.73 -4.70 17.87
C ALA A 593 5.72 -4.15 18.89
N ARG A 594 6.00 -3.01 19.53
CA ARG A 594 5.13 -2.37 20.53
C ARG A 594 5.03 -0.86 20.28
N PRO A 595 4.47 -0.43 19.14
CA PRO A 595 4.60 0.95 18.68
C PRO A 595 3.79 1.96 19.51
N TYR A 596 2.79 1.48 20.28
CA TYR A 596 1.93 2.30 21.15
C TYR A 596 2.44 2.45 22.59
N ASP A 597 3.30 1.53 23.02
CA ASP A 597 3.78 1.45 24.40
C ASP A 597 4.85 2.51 24.68
N GLU A 598 4.97 2.90 25.94
CA GLU A 598 6.15 3.61 26.42
C GLU A 598 7.34 2.63 26.50
N GLN A 599 8.46 3.00 25.90
CA GLN A 599 9.71 2.22 25.94
C GLN A 599 10.86 3.16 26.35
N PRO A 600 11.08 3.40 27.66
CA PRO A 600 12.02 4.41 28.16
C PRO A 600 13.45 4.25 27.62
N GLU A 601 13.90 3.02 27.40
CA GLU A 601 15.21 2.69 26.83
C GLU A 601 15.31 2.97 25.32
N MET A 602 14.18 3.26 24.66
CA MET A 602 14.04 3.46 23.22
C MET A 602 13.60 4.89 22.85
N GLU A 603 13.64 5.85 23.77
CA GLU A 603 13.14 7.22 23.56
C GLU A 603 13.69 7.90 22.29
N LYS A 604 14.96 7.62 21.96
CA LYS A 604 15.62 8.15 20.75
C LYS A 604 14.89 7.82 19.44
N TYR A 605 14.11 6.74 19.40
CA TYR A 605 13.35 6.31 18.22
C TYR A 605 12.04 7.07 18.03
N ALA A 606 11.54 7.77 19.06
CA ALA A 606 10.37 8.65 18.97
C ALA A 606 10.74 10.09 18.53
N GLY A 607 12.04 10.39 18.46
CA GLY A 607 12.55 11.71 18.11
C GLY A 607 12.16 12.15 16.70
N LEU A 608 12.09 13.48 16.51
CA LEU A 608 11.96 14.09 15.19
C LEU A 608 13.13 13.66 14.28
N PRO A 609 12.93 13.64 12.95
CA PRO A 609 14.03 13.39 12.03
C PRO A 609 15.18 14.36 12.26
N PRO A 610 16.43 13.89 12.24
CA PRO A 610 17.59 14.76 12.36
C PRO A 610 17.71 15.65 11.12
N ALA A 611 18.38 16.81 11.25
CA ALA A 611 18.49 17.80 10.17
C ALA A 611 19.02 17.24 8.83
N TRP A 612 19.90 16.24 8.88
CA TRP A 612 20.45 15.60 7.67
C TRP A 612 19.41 14.74 6.92
N ALA A 613 18.36 14.26 7.59
CA ALA A 613 17.32 13.43 6.98
C ALA A 613 16.46 14.21 5.98
N HIS A 614 16.39 15.54 6.11
CA HIS A 614 15.67 16.42 5.19
C HIS A 614 16.42 16.70 3.87
N ARG A 615 17.64 16.18 3.69
CA ARG A 615 18.46 16.42 2.49
C ARG A 615 18.95 15.11 1.87
N PRO A 616 18.21 14.55 0.89
CA PRO A 616 18.66 13.40 0.13
C PRO A 616 20.00 13.72 -0.55
N GLY A 617 21.08 13.02 -0.19
CA GLY A 617 22.39 13.09 -0.87
C GLY A 617 23.57 13.65 -0.07
N GLN A 618 23.36 14.34 1.05
CA GLN A 618 24.48 14.97 1.78
C GLN A 618 25.32 13.98 2.63
N ARG A 619 24.72 12.83 3.03
CA ARG A 619 25.43 11.80 3.81
C ARG A 619 26.47 11.02 2.99
N ARG A 620 26.24 10.77 1.69
CA ARG A 620 27.25 10.13 0.81
C ARG A 620 28.52 10.98 0.72
N ARG A 621 28.40 12.31 0.66
CA ARG A 621 29.56 13.22 0.70
C ARG A 621 30.25 13.22 2.06
N ASN A 622 29.51 13.28 3.17
CA ASN A 622 30.11 13.32 4.50
C ASN A 622 30.73 11.99 4.96
N LEU A 623 30.14 10.83 4.59
CA LEU A 623 30.76 9.53 4.85
C LEU A 623 32.00 9.31 3.98
N MET A 624 31.98 9.71 2.70
CA MET A 624 33.19 9.66 1.87
C MET A 624 34.28 10.61 2.37
N LEU A 625 33.93 11.83 2.83
CA LEU A 625 34.89 12.76 3.42
C LEU A 625 35.51 12.19 4.71
N ASN A 626 34.71 11.63 5.60
CA ASN A 626 35.19 11.06 6.86
C ASN A 626 35.98 9.77 6.67
N ALA A 627 35.68 8.98 5.63
CA ALA A 627 36.49 7.83 5.25
C ALA A 627 37.84 8.28 4.64
N HIS A 628 37.87 9.34 3.83
CA HIS A 628 39.11 9.92 3.29
C HIS A 628 40.01 10.51 4.40
N LEU A 629 39.42 11.16 5.40
CA LEU A 629 40.16 11.79 6.50
C LEU A 629 40.72 10.78 7.52
N ARG A 630 40.25 9.52 7.52
CA ARG A 630 40.79 8.45 8.38
C ARG A 630 41.90 7.63 7.72
N TYR A 631 42.18 7.83 6.43
CA TYR A 631 43.17 7.06 5.66
C TYR A 631 44.39 7.86 5.19
N THR A 632 44.56 9.12 5.59
CA THR A 632 45.76 9.90 5.29
C THR A 632 46.86 9.68 6.35
N ARG A 633 47.80 8.78 6.05
CA ARG A 633 49.14 8.76 6.68
C ARG A 633 49.96 9.98 6.23
N PRO A 634 50.93 10.46 7.04
CA PRO A 634 51.67 11.68 6.73
C PRO A 634 52.65 11.45 5.57
N GLN A 635 52.69 12.40 4.63
CA GLN A 635 53.65 12.44 3.53
C GLN A 635 55.10 12.62 3.99
N PRO A 636 56.05 12.24 3.12
CA PRO A 636 57.18 13.12 2.84
C PRO A 636 57.31 13.48 1.33
N GLN A 637 57.44 14.79 1.11
CA GLN A 637 58.17 15.56 0.09
C GLN A 637 58.39 15.05 -1.36
N GLU A 638 57.99 15.95 -2.28
CA GLU A 638 58.54 16.32 -3.60
C GLU A 638 58.70 15.26 -4.72
N LYS A 639 58.02 15.49 -5.86
CA LYS A 639 58.59 16.17 -7.05
C LYS A 639 57.59 16.22 -8.22
N ASP A 640 57.60 17.35 -8.91
CA ASP A 640 56.89 17.62 -10.16
C ASP A 640 57.17 16.59 -11.26
N GLN A 641 56.13 16.24 -12.03
CA GLN A 641 56.20 16.19 -13.50
C GLN A 641 54.81 16.05 -14.13
N ALA A 642 54.49 16.99 -15.02
CA ALA A 642 53.32 16.98 -15.89
C ALA A 642 53.55 16.08 -17.11
N ILE A 643 52.57 15.22 -17.45
CA ILE A 643 52.47 14.62 -18.80
C ILE A 643 51.02 14.64 -19.29
N ARG A 644 50.87 15.23 -20.48
CA ARG A 644 49.66 15.41 -21.30
C ARG A 644 49.08 14.07 -21.76
N VAL A 645 47.74 13.97 -21.87
CA VAL A 645 47.07 12.91 -22.64
C VAL A 645 46.43 13.47 -23.91
N ARG A 646 46.87 12.91 -25.04
CA ARG A 646 46.36 13.06 -26.40
C ARG A 646 44.94 12.49 -26.49
N ILE A 647 44.01 13.24 -27.09
CA ILE A 647 42.69 12.72 -27.50
C ILE A 647 42.81 12.20 -28.93
N SER A 648 42.58 10.89 -29.12
CA SER A 648 42.29 10.30 -30.44
C SER A 648 40.82 9.91 -30.49
N ALA A 649 40.11 10.48 -31.47
CA ALA A 649 38.71 10.24 -31.75
C ALA A 649 38.46 8.83 -32.30
N GLY A 650 37.38 8.18 -31.82
CA GLY A 650 36.82 6.96 -32.37
C GLY A 650 35.35 6.87 -31.99
N ILE A 651 34.47 6.86 -33.00
CA ILE A 651 33.01 6.84 -32.89
C ILE A 651 32.55 5.38 -32.78
N THR A 652 31.80 5.03 -31.74
CA THR A 652 30.82 3.93 -31.77
C THR A 652 29.58 4.30 -30.96
N SER A 653 28.44 4.23 -31.64
CA SER A 653 27.08 4.45 -31.14
C SER A 653 26.59 3.28 -30.29
N HIS A 654 26.17 3.52 -29.05
CA HIS A 654 25.01 2.88 -28.39
C HIS A 654 24.69 3.59 -27.07
N LYS A 655 23.43 4.02 -26.90
CA LYS A 655 22.92 4.76 -25.74
C LYS A 655 22.77 3.82 -24.53
N GLN A 656 23.79 3.77 -23.68
CA GLN A 656 23.67 3.38 -22.27
C GLN A 656 23.33 4.63 -21.45
N ALA A 657 22.28 4.55 -20.63
CA ALA A 657 22.02 5.55 -19.59
C ALA A 657 22.68 5.07 -18.29
N PHE A 658 23.78 5.70 -17.91
CA PHE A 658 24.33 5.67 -16.55
C PHE A 658 24.29 7.08 -15.96
N ASN A 659 24.00 7.11 -14.66
CA ASN A 659 24.00 8.24 -13.71
C ASN A 659 24.80 9.48 -14.11
N VAL A 660 24.17 10.66 -13.96
CA VAL A 660 24.88 11.95 -13.94
C VAL A 660 24.58 12.68 -12.63
N ASP A 661 25.68 12.99 -11.94
CA ASP A 661 25.86 13.91 -10.81
C ASP A 661 25.51 15.36 -11.25
N PRO A 662 24.76 16.17 -10.48
CA PRO A 662 24.39 17.51 -10.90
C PRO A 662 25.52 18.50 -10.60
N ASP A 663 26.39 18.73 -11.58
CA ASP A 663 27.16 19.99 -11.64
C ASP A 663 26.46 20.94 -12.63
N LEU A 664 25.89 22.02 -12.08
CA LEU A 664 25.10 23.03 -12.79
C LEU A 664 25.93 24.26 -13.18
N SER A 665 27.24 24.11 -13.34
CA SER A 665 28.11 25.25 -13.66
C SER A 665 28.19 25.59 -15.16
N TYR A 666 27.15 25.41 -15.99
CA TYR A 666 27.16 25.88 -17.40
C TYR A 666 25.79 26.32 -17.97
N PHE A 667 24.85 26.77 -17.15
CA PHE A 667 23.70 27.56 -17.64
C PHE A 667 24.06 29.05 -17.76
N LYS A 668 24.88 29.38 -18.76
CA LYS A 668 24.80 30.69 -19.42
C LYS A 668 24.42 30.41 -20.87
N HIS A 669 23.34 31.06 -21.31
CA HIS A 669 22.71 30.97 -22.63
C HIS A 669 21.68 29.85 -22.79
N ILE A 670 20.43 30.14 -22.39
CA ILE A 670 19.22 30.06 -23.23
C ILE A 670 18.10 30.79 -22.45
N VAL A 671 17.59 31.87 -23.06
CA VAL A 671 16.40 32.62 -22.61
C VAL A 671 15.20 32.14 -23.41
N ALA A 672 14.04 32.10 -22.74
CA ALA A 672 12.76 31.61 -23.22
C ALA A 672 12.16 32.43 -24.37
N CYS A 673 11.40 31.77 -25.27
CA CYS A 673 10.46 32.44 -26.16
C CYS A 673 9.04 31.95 -25.90
N GLY A 674 8.26 32.86 -25.29
CA GLY A 674 6.82 32.77 -25.16
C GLY A 674 6.08 33.25 -26.41
N ILE A 675 4.80 32.92 -26.41
CA ILE A 675 3.77 33.29 -27.40
C ILE A 675 3.52 34.80 -27.36
N ALA A 676 3.34 35.43 -28.53
CA ALA A 676 2.70 36.73 -28.66
C ALA A 676 1.72 36.74 -29.83
N ASP A 677 0.55 37.31 -29.56
CA ASP A 677 -0.59 37.55 -30.44
C ASP A 677 -0.56 39.02 -30.93
N LYS A 678 -0.88 39.28 -32.21
CA LYS A 678 -1.80 40.36 -32.68
C LYS A 678 -1.80 40.58 -34.20
N SER A 679 -3.03 40.60 -34.71
CA SER A 679 -3.60 41.13 -35.95
C SER A 679 -3.06 42.47 -36.52
N HIS A 680 -3.05 42.69 -37.85
CA HIS A 680 -4.15 43.29 -38.68
C HIS A 680 -3.71 43.76 -40.12
N ARG A 681 -4.58 43.45 -41.12
CA ARG A 681 -5.04 44.25 -42.31
C ARG A 681 -4.36 44.27 -43.72
N ARG A 682 -5.27 44.12 -44.71
CA ARG A 682 -5.32 44.49 -46.17
C ARG A 682 -4.45 43.65 -47.12
N GLY A 683 -4.89 43.09 -48.25
CA GLY A 683 -6.10 43.18 -49.06
C GLY A 683 -5.75 43.58 -50.50
N GLN A 684 -5.87 42.68 -51.49
CA GLN A 684 -6.26 42.95 -52.89
C GLN A 684 -6.27 41.70 -53.78
N SER A 685 -7.17 41.75 -54.75
CA SER A 685 -7.65 40.77 -55.74
C SER A 685 -6.87 40.74 -57.06
N THR A 686 -6.93 39.63 -57.81
CA THR A 686 -7.23 39.46 -59.27
C THR A 686 -6.95 38.00 -59.70
N SER A 687 -7.96 37.17 -60.02
CA SER A 687 -8.60 36.89 -61.33
C SER A 687 -7.72 36.12 -62.37
N TYR A 688 -8.10 34.89 -62.75
CA TYR A 688 -8.69 34.56 -64.07
C TYR A 688 -9.06 33.06 -64.22
N ASN A 689 -10.18 32.86 -64.93
CA ASN A 689 -10.83 31.65 -65.46
C ASN A 689 -9.93 30.84 -66.44
N GLN A 690 -10.18 29.62 -66.96
CA GLN A 690 -11.43 28.93 -67.36
C GLN A 690 -11.12 27.47 -67.84
N GLU A 691 -12.07 26.54 -67.64
CA GLU A 691 -12.58 25.45 -68.52
C GLU A 691 -11.62 24.61 -69.42
N THR A 692 -11.64 23.27 -69.49
CA THR A 692 -12.71 22.37 -70.00
C THR A 692 -12.32 20.88 -69.86
N THR A 693 -13.34 20.01 -69.78
CA THR A 693 -13.36 18.53 -69.65
C THR A 693 -13.26 17.77 -71.03
N PRO A 694 -13.63 16.47 -71.17
CA PRO A 694 -12.82 15.25 -70.92
C PRO A 694 -12.85 14.22 -72.10
N VAL A 695 -11.94 13.22 -72.17
CA VAL A 695 -12.17 11.99 -72.98
C VAL A 695 -11.49 10.74 -72.37
N ARG A 696 -12.27 9.67 -72.15
CA ARG A 696 -11.89 8.22 -72.14
C ARG A 696 -12.45 7.61 -73.45
N PRO A 697 -12.06 6.41 -73.96
CA PRO A 697 -11.73 5.15 -73.24
C PRO A 697 -10.57 4.33 -73.88
N THR A 698 -10.04 3.23 -73.30
CA THR A 698 -10.41 1.82 -73.62
C THR A 698 -9.45 0.79 -72.95
N ASN A 699 -9.85 -0.48 -73.01
CA ASN A 699 -9.51 -1.68 -72.22
C ASN A 699 -8.16 -2.41 -72.47
N LEU A 700 -7.58 -2.98 -71.39
CA LEU A 700 -7.02 -4.37 -71.12
C LEU A 700 -6.07 -5.09 -72.14
N PRO A 701 -5.39 -6.23 -71.81
CA PRO A 701 -4.87 -6.77 -70.52
C PRO A 701 -3.45 -7.46 -70.58
N SER A 702 -3.03 -8.01 -69.42
CA SER A 702 -2.13 -9.20 -69.20
C SER A 702 -0.60 -8.96 -69.23
N LYS A 703 0.29 -9.53 -68.39
CA LYS A 703 0.36 -10.81 -67.60
C LYS A 703 1.56 -10.72 -66.58
N PRO A 704 1.97 -11.75 -65.80
CA PRO A 704 2.07 -11.65 -64.33
C PRO A 704 3.46 -11.92 -63.70
N LEU A 705 3.61 -11.51 -62.43
CA LEU A 705 4.22 -12.28 -61.32
C LEU A 705 3.74 -11.70 -59.98
#